data_AF-A0A969F715-F1
#
_entry.id   AF-A0A969F715-F1
#
_cell.length_a   1.000
_cell.length_b   1.000
_cell.length_c   1.000
_cell.angle_alpha   90.00
_cell.angle_beta   90.00
_cell.angle_gamma   90.00
#
_symmetry.space_group_name_H-M   'P 1'
#
loop_
_entity.id
_entity.type
_entity.pdbx_description
1 polymer ?
#
loop_
_entity_poly.entity_id
_entity_poly.type
_entity_poly.pdbx_seq_one_letter_code
_entity_poly.pdbx_strand_id
1 'polypeptide(L)'
;MGGIQERSRLLRYVTVDATNRLLESHGFGSSLHSSENRTMSITISGEMPFAELQQSLQRLNDTGVLSPAVYQQLQEELAAGRIRLDINLFQQAENRMQQYERLQPGAIAPYLEELNAIGILSDENLTRLLQDLSTRQIESENDFINYFDRALVLDLQNNSSDPNDYFLRVHQAIAQMLTETDIADIRLEDFRLEILQEPDLYHLNEDHNLIVSARVNGRLYQQGSYYFSSSHENGFLGQINEGDSYRQIDIEEAIHLFNKILRDQASPYRVYAVADEGDRFGILALTEQQVRRYPGISYSSHRQNYDNSLTSDRIEEILTLFEQISLFGHLTSTQINAGRQRIAQPLIIHPYELLKAFDNTLVVIEDWETGNTVNPYQEFTREFAVASRGAFTPTDISNEFDWDNETAGQSFTINGTRYSTKLEFQGDWLDPEFFTFIKEVVEETSPEGKFYPLYGEYELIGYLFLTEQQHRTLEAEELLTLEPPTNPYSNTRDSQNSTVQSYALTQPRQLDQPLSGEQEGWSYIGSMNRAQQAYYLEHMEFASTLRQLGLGISEETNFYQYAVVPQSDLSRGVIMTAQSKSDELRSFTSAVWVVGIRLGSSVVESTTMAAICETEQASTTPPEMVLPTDITQTSISCPPGSRRVDRP
;
A
#
# COMPACT_ATOMS: atom_id res chain seq x y z
N MET A 1 13.94 0.61 -38.84
CA MET A 1 12.46 0.72 -38.95
C MET A 1 11.94 0.86 -37.53
N GLY A 2 11.67 2.07 -37.06
CA GLY A 2 11.32 2.39 -35.67
C GLY A 2 10.03 3.20 -35.59
N GLY A 3 8.94 2.70 -36.19
CA GLY A 3 7.72 3.48 -36.42
C GLY A 3 6.49 3.04 -35.62
N ILE A 4 6.64 2.26 -34.54
CA ILE A 4 5.49 1.70 -33.79
C ILE A 4 5.21 2.49 -32.49
N GLN A 5 6.10 3.38 -32.04
CA GLN A 5 5.89 4.21 -30.84
C GLN A 5 5.75 5.72 -31.13
N GLU A 6 5.58 6.13 -32.40
CA GLU A 6 5.59 7.55 -32.76
C GLU A 6 4.19 8.18 -32.81
N ARG A 7 3.11 7.45 -33.12
CA ARG A 7 1.81 8.09 -33.40
C ARG A 7 1.06 8.48 -32.13
N SER A 8 0.99 7.59 -31.13
CA SER A 8 0.41 7.93 -29.82
C SER A 8 1.17 9.08 -29.15
N ARG A 9 2.50 9.14 -29.28
CA ARG A 9 3.32 10.26 -28.78
C ARG A 9 3.00 11.58 -29.48
N LEU A 10 2.81 11.57 -30.80
CA LEU A 10 2.38 12.75 -31.54
C LEU A 10 1.00 13.23 -31.05
N LEU A 11 0.08 12.31 -30.78
CA LEU A 11 -1.23 12.64 -30.22
C LEU A 11 -1.12 13.24 -28.82
N ARG A 12 -0.22 12.75 -27.96
CA ARG A 12 0.04 13.34 -26.64
C ARG A 12 0.41 14.83 -26.71
N TYR A 13 1.23 15.23 -27.68
CA TYR A 13 1.55 16.65 -27.89
C TYR A 13 0.31 17.47 -28.26
N VAL A 14 -0.58 16.91 -29.10
CA VAL A 14 -1.84 17.55 -29.49
C VAL A 14 -2.79 17.65 -28.30
N THR A 15 -2.87 16.60 -27.47
CA THR A 15 -3.64 16.58 -26.22
C THR A 15 -3.17 17.70 -25.28
N VAL A 16 -1.86 17.76 -24.99
CA VAL A 16 -1.28 18.78 -24.09
C VAL A 16 -1.53 20.20 -24.59
N ASP A 17 -1.35 20.43 -25.89
CA ASP A 17 -1.61 21.73 -26.53
C ASP A 17 -3.09 22.14 -26.43
N ALA A 18 -4.02 21.20 -26.61
CA ALA A 18 -5.46 21.44 -26.42
C ALA A 18 -5.81 21.74 -24.96
N THR A 19 -5.23 20.99 -24.00
CA THR A 19 -5.37 21.25 -22.56
C THR A 19 -4.90 22.66 -22.20
N ASN A 20 -3.73 23.07 -22.69
CA ASN A 20 -3.18 24.40 -22.41
C ASN A 20 -4.07 25.54 -22.95
N ARG A 21 -4.59 25.41 -24.18
CA ARG A 21 -5.55 26.39 -24.73
C ARG A 21 -6.81 26.52 -23.86
N LEU A 22 -7.31 25.37 -23.39
CA LEU A 22 -8.53 25.33 -22.59
C LEU A 22 -8.35 26.00 -21.22
N LEU A 23 -7.20 25.77 -20.56
CA LEU A 23 -6.85 26.44 -19.31
C LEU A 23 -6.72 27.96 -19.48
N GLU A 24 -6.02 28.40 -20.52
CA GLU A 24 -5.85 29.82 -20.84
C GLU A 24 -7.21 30.52 -21.04
N SER A 25 -8.13 29.87 -21.78
CA SER A 25 -9.47 30.41 -22.02
C SER A 25 -10.35 30.57 -20.77
N HIS A 26 -10.03 29.84 -19.68
CA HIS A 26 -10.75 29.90 -18.41
C HIS A 26 -9.99 30.72 -17.34
N GLY A 27 -8.92 31.43 -17.73
CA GLY A 27 -8.16 32.30 -16.85
C GLY A 27 -7.19 31.57 -15.91
N PHE A 28 -6.96 30.28 -16.12
CA PHE A 28 -5.89 29.53 -15.47
C PHE A 28 -4.57 29.79 -16.23
N GLY A 29 -3.49 30.06 -15.50
CA GLY A 29 -2.17 30.26 -16.10
C GLY A 29 -1.73 29.05 -16.92
N SER A 30 -0.99 29.29 -18.00
CA SER A 30 -0.51 28.25 -18.92
C SER A 30 0.66 27.43 -18.34
N SER A 31 0.39 26.60 -17.34
CA SER A 31 1.28 25.51 -16.97
C SER A 31 0.54 24.45 -16.17
N LEU A 32 0.14 23.36 -16.84
CA LEU A 32 -0.13 22.09 -16.18
C LEU A 32 1.07 21.17 -16.48
N HIS A 33 1.91 20.96 -15.47
CA HIS A 33 2.84 19.83 -15.42
C HIS A 33 2.22 18.77 -14.50
N SER A 34 2.13 17.55 -15.02
CA SER A 34 1.54 16.40 -14.35
C SER A 34 2.41 15.97 -13.17
N SER A 35 2.01 16.31 -11.94
CA SER A 35 2.46 15.63 -10.73
C SER A 35 1.47 15.66 -9.57
N GLU A 36 0.39 16.45 -9.63
CA GLU A 36 -0.66 16.37 -8.62
C GLU A 36 -1.71 15.33 -9.00
N ASN A 37 -1.73 14.22 -8.26
CA ASN A 37 -2.87 13.31 -8.10
C ASN A 37 -4.04 13.98 -7.35
N ARG A 38 -4.27 15.28 -7.58
CA ARG A 38 -5.58 15.89 -7.32
C ARG A 38 -6.36 15.72 -8.61
N THR A 39 -7.36 14.84 -8.58
CA THR A 39 -8.40 14.79 -9.60
C THR A 39 -9.15 16.11 -9.59
N MET A 40 -8.60 17.14 -10.24
CA MET A 40 -9.25 18.42 -10.42
C MET A 40 -10.32 18.18 -11.50
N SER A 41 -11.53 17.83 -11.08
CA SER A 41 -12.68 17.75 -11.98
C SER A 41 -13.03 19.17 -12.42
N ILE A 42 -12.38 19.65 -13.47
CA ILE A 42 -12.81 20.89 -14.13
C ILE A 42 -14.10 20.53 -14.89
N THR A 43 -15.24 20.92 -14.34
CA THR A 43 -16.51 20.85 -15.06
C THR A 43 -16.50 21.93 -16.13
N ILE A 44 -15.99 21.59 -17.32
CA ILE A 44 -15.99 22.47 -18.48
C ILE A 44 -17.43 22.50 -19.01
N SER A 45 -18.16 23.57 -18.70
CA SER A 45 -19.48 23.80 -19.27
C SER A 45 -19.34 24.36 -20.69
N GLY A 46 -19.29 23.47 -21.68
CA GLY A 46 -19.28 23.84 -23.10
C GLY A 46 -19.29 22.59 -23.99
N GLU A 47 -20.12 22.59 -25.03
CA GLU A 47 -20.11 21.56 -26.07
C GLU A 47 -19.62 22.19 -27.37
N MET A 48 -18.64 21.57 -28.02
CA MET A 48 -18.24 21.98 -29.36
C MET A 48 -19.26 21.50 -30.40
N PRO A 49 -19.53 22.28 -31.46
CA PRO A 49 -20.39 21.82 -32.54
C PRO A 49 -19.87 20.51 -33.14
N PHE A 50 -20.76 19.53 -33.33
CA PHE A 50 -20.42 18.22 -33.91
C PHE A 50 -19.61 18.33 -35.21
N ALA A 51 -19.95 19.29 -36.09
CA ALA A 51 -19.24 19.52 -37.35
C ALA A 51 -17.77 19.95 -37.15
N GLU A 52 -17.46 20.69 -36.08
CA GLU A 52 -16.08 21.12 -35.76
C GLU A 52 -15.26 19.97 -35.17
N LEU A 53 -15.88 19.12 -34.34
CA LEU A 53 -15.27 17.89 -33.85
C LEU A 53 -15.01 16.90 -35.00
N GLN A 54 -15.97 16.75 -35.91
CA GLN A 54 -15.82 15.91 -37.09
C GLN A 54 -14.69 16.41 -38.02
N GLN A 55 -14.57 17.73 -38.21
CA GLN A 55 -13.46 18.32 -38.94
C GLN A 55 -12.12 18.09 -38.25
N SER A 56 -12.09 18.16 -36.92
CA SER A 56 -10.88 17.90 -36.13
C SER A 56 -10.43 16.44 -36.23
N LEU A 57 -11.37 15.50 -36.12
CA LEU A 57 -11.12 14.07 -36.34
C LEU A 57 -10.64 13.80 -37.78
N GLN A 58 -11.23 14.43 -38.79
CA GLN A 58 -10.77 14.32 -40.18
C GLN A 58 -9.33 14.81 -40.35
N ARG A 59 -9.00 15.98 -39.76
CA ARG A 59 -7.64 16.52 -39.81
C ARG A 59 -6.64 15.56 -39.18
N LEU A 60 -6.94 14.95 -38.03
CA LEU A 60 -6.08 13.93 -37.43
C LEU A 60 -5.87 12.77 -38.40
N ASN A 61 -6.93 12.25 -39.01
CA ASN A 61 -6.82 11.16 -39.96
C ASN A 61 -5.98 11.51 -41.20
N ASP A 62 -6.17 12.71 -41.75
CA ASP A 62 -5.43 13.18 -42.94
C ASP A 62 -3.92 13.30 -42.67
N THR A 63 -3.50 13.52 -41.42
CA THR A 63 -2.07 13.51 -41.04
C THR A 63 -1.47 12.10 -41.03
N GLY A 64 -2.30 11.05 -41.04
CA GLY A 64 -1.87 9.65 -40.92
C GLY A 64 -1.50 9.23 -39.49
N VAL A 65 -1.75 10.08 -38.48
CA VAL A 65 -1.48 9.74 -37.07
C VAL A 65 -2.45 8.68 -36.54
N LEU A 66 -3.67 8.61 -37.09
CA LEU A 66 -4.64 7.57 -36.74
C LEU A 66 -4.47 6.33 -37.62
N SER A 67 -4.68 5.15 -37.04
CA SER A 67 -4.93 3.95 -37.83
C SER A 67 -6.36 3.97 -38.36
N PRO A 68 -6.67 3.27 -39.48
CA PRO A 68 -8.04 3.20 -39.98
C PRO A 68 -9.05 2.68 -38.94
N ALA A 69 -8.63 1.71 -38.13
CA ALA A 69 -9.46 1.14 -37.06
C ALA A 69 -9.76 2.17 -35.97
N VAL A 70 -8.74 2.89 -35.48
CA VAL A 70 -8.93 3.91 -34.43
C VAL A 70 -9.74 5.09 -34.97
N TYR A 71 -9.52 5.51 -36.21
CA TYR A 71 -10.33 6.55 -36.84
C TYR A 71 -11.82 6.15 -36.88
N GLN A 72 -12.13 4.92 -37.29
CA GLN A 72 -13.51 4.43 -37.31
C GLN A 72 -14.13 4.42 -35.91
N GLN A 73 -13.44 3.90 -34.89
CA GLN A 73 -13.93 3.91 -33.51
C GLN A 73 -14.24 5.32 -33.01
N LEU A 74 -13.37 6.29 -33.29
CA LEU A 74 -13.59 7.68 -32.91
C LEU A 74 -14.77 8.32 -33.66
N GLN A 75 -15.03 7.91 -34.91
CA GLN A 75 -16.22 8.35 -35.65
C GLN A 75 -17.51 7.85 -34.98
N GLU A 76 -17.52 6.60 -34.52
CA GLU A 76 -18.67 5.98 -33.84
C GLU A 76 -18.93 6.64 -32.48
N GLU A 77 -17.89 6.84 -31.67
CA GLU A 77 -17.96 7.54 -30.37
C GLU A 77 -18.42 9.00 -30.50
N LEU A 78 -17.93 9.70 -31.53
CA LEU A 78 -18.37 11.05 -31.85
C LEU A 78 -19.84 11.07 -32.28
N ALA A 79 -20.27 10.13 -33.13
CA ALA A 79 -21.67 10.00 -33.57
C ALA A 79 -22.62 9.64 -32.42
N ALA A 80 -22.13 8.90 -31.42
CA ALA A 80 -22.86 8.55 -30.19
C ALA A 80 -22.95 9.72 -29.18
N GLY A 81 -22.28 10.86 -29.44
CA GLY A 81 -22.29 12.02 -28.54
C GLY A 81 -21.48 11.83 -27.26
N ARG A 82 -20.60 10.80 -27.22
CA ARG A 82 -19.69 10.52 -26.10
C ARG A 82 -18.45 11.43 -26.12
N ILE A 83 -18.13 12.00 -27.27
CA ILE A 83 -17.09 13.02 -27.44
C ILE A 83 -17.75 14.38 -27.65
N ARG A 84 -17.57 15.29 -26.68
CA ARG A 84 -18.24 16.62 -26.68
C ARG A 84 -17.27 17.79 -26.80
N LEU A 85 -15.98 17.53 -26.61
CA LEU A 85 -14.89 18.51 -26.71
C LEU A 85 -13.72 17.91 -27.51
N ASP A 86 -12.92 18.79 -28.11
CA ASP A 86 -11.72 18.40 -28.86
C ASP A 86 -10.65 17.78 -27.95
N ILE A 87 -10.52 18.26 -26.70
CA ILE A 87 -9.65 17.62 -25.70
C ILE A 87 -10.03 16.17 -25.45
N ASN A 88 -11.34 15.85 -25.33
CA ASN A 88 -11.79 14.46 -25.17
C ASN A 88 -11.50 13.65 -26.43
N LEU A 89 -11.67 14.25 -27.62
CA LEU A 89 -11.33 13.60 -28.89
C LEU A 89 -9.84 13.24 -28.94
N PHE A 90 -8.95 14.15 -28.55
CA PHE A 90 -7.49 13.94 -28.58
C PHE A 90 -7.04 12.93 -27.53
N GLN A 91 -7.55 13.02 -26.30
CA GLN A 91 -7.29 12.03 -25.25
C GLN A 91 -7.74 10.62 -25.66
N GLN A 92 -8.96 10.49 -26.20
CA GLN A 92 -9.47 9.22 -26.70
C GLN A 92 -8.65 8.70 -27.88
N ALA A 93 -8.23 9.58 -28.79
CA ALA A 93 -7.36 9.21 -29.90
C ALA A 93 -6.00 8.73 -29.43
N GLU A 94 -5.38 9.41 -28.48
CA GLU A 94 -4.11 9.04 -27.86
C GLU A 94 -4.20 7.65 -27.21
N ASN A 95 -5.17 7.45 -26.31
CA ASN A 95 -5.35 6.20 -25.57
C ASN A 95 -5.60 5.01 -26.52
N ARG A 96 -6.51 5.17 -27.49
CA ARG A 96 -6.83 4.11 -28.46
C ARG A 96 -5.67 3.82 -29.41
N MET A 97 -4.94 4.85 -29.85
CA MET A 97 -3.73 4.63 -30.65
C MET A 97 -2.64 3.93 -29.84
N GLN A 98 -2.47 4.28 -28.56
CA GLN A 98 -1.52 3.63 -27.68
C GLN A 98 -1.85 2.15 -27.52
N GLN A 99 -3.11 1.80 -27.23
CA GLN A 99 -3.57 0.42 -27.19
C GLN A 99 -3.35 -0.31 -28.53
N TYR A 100 -3.74 0.32 -29.63
CA TYR A 100 -3.54 -0.22 -30.98
C TYR A 100 -2.06 -0.51 -31.28
N GLU A 101 -1.15 0.40 -30.90
CA GLU A 101 0.29 0.23 -31.08
C GLU A 101 0.87 -0.87 -30.17
N ARG A 102 0.43 -0.96 -28.92
CA ARG A 102 0.85 -2.01 -27.97
C ARG A 102 0.42 -3.39 -28.43
N LEU A 103 -0.83 -3.56 -28.85
CA LEU A 103 -1.41 -4.84 -29.28
C LEU A 103 -0.94 -5.30 -30.67
N GLN A 104 0.01 -4.62 -31.31
CA GLN A 104 0.60 -5.13 -32.55
C GLN A 104 1.32 -6.45 -32.27
N PRO A 105 1.10 -7.53 -33.05
CA PRO A 105 1.69 -8.85 -32.77
C PRO A 105 3.20 -8.81 -32.54
N GLY A 106 3.95 -8.06 -33.35
CA GLY A 106 5.41 -7.94 -33.19
C GLY A 106 5.86 -7.12 -31.98
N ALA A 107 5.02 -6.24 -31.44
CA ALA A 107 5.33 -5.44 -30.26
C ALA A 107 5.03 -6.22 -28.97
N ILE A 108 3.91 -6.95 -28.93
CA ILE A 108 3.44 -7.66 -27.73
C ILE A 108 3.98 -9.09 -27.61
N ALA A 109 4.40 -9.72 -28.71
CA ALA A 109 4.86 -11.11 -28.70
C ALA A 109 5.95 -11.41 -27.64
N PRO A 110 7.00 -10.57 -27.43
CA PRO A 110 8.00 -10.86 -26.41
C PRO A 110 7.42 -10.97 -24.99
N TYR A 111 6.41 -10.16 -24.67
CA TYR A 111 5.74 -10.23 -23.38
C TYR A 111 4.90 -11.52 -23.25
N LEU A 112 4.18 -11.91 -24.31
CA LEU A 112 3.40 -13.15 -24.31
C LEU A 112 4.28 -14.40 -24.26
N GLU A 113 5.45 -14.37 -24.90
CA GLU A 113 6.47 -15.41 -24.81
C GLU A 113 7.03 -15.52 -23.39
N GLU A 114 7.19 -14.40 -22.67
CA GLU A 114 7.57 -14.42 -21.25
C GLU A 114 6.49 -15.07 -20.38
N LEU A 115 5.21 -14.73 -20.59
CA LEU A 115 4.08 -15.34 -19.88
C LEU A 115 3.98 -16.86 -20.15
N ASN A 116 4.28 -17.29 -21.37
CA ASN A 116 4.39 -18.70 -21.73
C ASN A 116 5.59 -19.37 -21.04
N ALA A 117 6.76 -18.73 -21.04
CA ALA A 117 7.97 -19.25 -20.41
C ALA A 117 7.82 -19.46 -18.89
N ILE A 118 6.95 -18.70 -18.23
CA ILE A 118 6.62 -18.88 -16.80
C ILE A 118 5.36 -19.74 -16.56
N GLY A 119 4.75 -20.28 -17.61
CA GLY A 119 3.64 -21.24 -17.53
C GLY A 119 2.28 -20.64 -17.16
N ILE A 120 2.06 -19.35 -17.42
CA ILE A 120 0.73 -18.71 -17.37
C ILE A 120 -0.07 -19.05 -18.64
N LEU A 121 0.63 -19.14 -19.77
CA LEU A 121 0.11 -19.55 -21.09
C LEU A 121 0.74 -20.87 -21.54
N SER A 122 -0.05 -21.81 -22.02
CA SER A 122 0.45 -22.97 -22.78
C SER A 122 0.86 -22.58 -24.20
N ASP A 123 1.69 -23.41 -24.86
CA ASP A 123 2.12 -23.18 -26.25
C ASP A 123 0.93 -23.11 -27.23
N GLU A 124 -0.10 -23.92 -26.96
CA GLU A 124 -1.35 -23.92 -27.72
C GLU A 124 -2.08 -22.58 -27.56
N ASN A 125 -2.25 -22.11 -26.33
CA ASN A 125 -2.92 -20.85 -26.05
C ASN A 125 -2.13 -19.63 -26.52
N LEU A 126 -0.79 -19.65 -26.44
CA LEU A 126 0.07 -18.62 -27.03
C LEU A 126 -0.14 -18.55 -28.56
N THR A 127 -0.16 -19.70 -29.23
CA THR A 127 -0.39 -19.77 -30.68
C THR A 127 -1.76 -19.18 -31.05
N ARG A 128 -2.81 -19.56 -30.30
CA ARG A 128 -4.17 -19.04 -30.49
C ARG A 128 -4.23 -17.53 -30.26
N LEU A 129 -3.65 -17.04 -29.17
CA LEU A 129 -3.62 -15.61 -28.84
C LEU A 129 -2.91 -14.78 -29.91
N LEU A 130 -1.75 -15.23 -30.39
CA LEU A 130 -1.02 -14.55 -31.47
C LEU A 130 -1.82 -14.54 -32.79
N GLN A 131 -2.56 -15.62 -33.08
CA GLN A 131 -3.46 -15.67 -34.23
C GLN A 131 -4.61 -14.66 -34.08
N ASP A 132 -5.25 -14.59 -32.92
CA ASP A 132 -6.38 -13.71 -32.67
C ASP A 132 -5.95 -12.23 -32.64
N LEU A 133 -4.74 -11.93 -32.13
CA LEU A 133 -4.09 -10.64 -32.29
C LEU A 133 -3.85 -10.27 -33.76
N SER A 134 -3.37 -11.22 -34.57
CA SER A 134 -3.11 -10.99 -36.00
C SER A 134 -4.39 -10.73 -36.81
N THR A 135 -5.51 -11.31 -36.36
CA THR A 135 -6.83 -11.14 -36.98
C THR A 135 -7.67 -10.02 -36.35
N ARG A 136 -7.10 -9.26 -35.40
CA ARG A 136 -7.74 -8.13 -34.70
C ARG A 136 -8.99 -8.52 -33.91
N GLN A 137 -8.99 -9.71 -33.31
CA GLN A 137 -10.06 -10.17 -32.41
C GLN A 137 -9.82 -9.80 -30.94
N ILE A 138 -8.61 -9.33 -30.61
CA ILE A 138 -8.25 -8.85 -29.28
C ILE A 138 -8.32 -7.32 -29.27
N GLU A 139 -9.12 -6.77 -28.36
CA GLU A 139 -9.37 -5.34 -28.26
C GLU A 139 -8.57 -4.70 -27.12
N SER A 140 -8.28 -5.48 -26.06
CA SER A 140 -7.57 -5.03 -24.86
C SER A 140 -6.57 -6.10 -24.36
N GLU A 141 -5.55 -5.68 -23.61
CA GLU A 141 -4.65 -6.61 -22.91
C GLU A 141 -5.42 -7.43 -21.84
N ASN A 142 -6.55 -6.89 -21.35
CA ASN A 142 -7.44 -7.60 -20.44
C ASN A 142 -8.05 -8.86 -21.09
N ASP A 143 -8.20 -8.90 -22.42
CA ASP A 143 -8.71 -10.09 -23.12
C ASP A 143 -7.75 -11.28 -23.06
N PHE A 144 -6.47 -11.05 -22.74
CA PHE A 144 -5.46 -12.12 -22.66
C PHE A 144 -5.83 -13.18 -21.62
N ILE A 145 -6.59 -12.80 -20.59
CA ILE A 145 -7.07 -13.71 -19.57
C ILE A 145 -7.87 -14.90 -20.15
N ASN A 146 -8.57 -14.71 -21.27
CA ASN A 146 -9.33 -15.78 -21.94
C ASN A 146 -8.43 -16.89 -22.53
N TYR A 147 -7.11 -16.68 -22.51
CA TYR A 147 -6.11 -17.60 -23.03
C TYR A 147 -5.23 -18.17 -21.92
N PHE A 148 -5.29 -17.65 -20.69
CA PHE A 148 -4.50 -18.18 -19.59
C PHE A 148 -5.03 -19.54 -19.13
N ASP A 149 -4.11 -20.46 -18.83
CA ASP A 149 -4.47 -21.86 -18.57
C ASP A 149 -5.25 -22.05 -17.24
N ARG A 150 -5.10 -21.11 -16.30
CA ARG A 150 -5.65 -21.18 -14.93
C ARG A 150 -6.43 -19.92 -14.59
N ALA A 151 -7.31 -19.52 -15.49
CA ALA A 151 -8.07 -18.29 -15.36
C ALA A 151 -9.58 -18.50 -15.54
N LEU A 152 -10.33 -17.58 -14.97
CA LEU A 152 -11.78 -17.48 -15.07
C LEU A 152 -12.14 -16.03 -15.36
N VAL A 153 -13.03 -15.84 -16.33
CA VAL A 153 -13.68 -14.56 -16.54
C VAL A 153 -15.11 -14.66 -16.05
N LEU A 154 -15.47 -13.78 -15.12
CA LEU A 154 -16.82 -13.63 -14.62
C LEU A 154 -17.47 -12.45 -15.32
N ASP A 155 -18.61 -12.68 -15.97
CA ASP A 155 -19.46 -11.63 -16.52
C ASP A 155 -20.67 -11.45 -15.59
N LEU A 156 -20.77 -10.26 -14.99
CA LEU A 156 -21.81 -9.95 -14.01
C LEU A 156 -23.06 -9.30 -14.63
N GLN A 157 -23.05 -8.93 -15.91
CA GLN A 157 -24.16 -8.19 -16.56
C GLN A 157 -25.48 -8.96 -16.55
N ASN A 158 -25.39 -10.29 -16.52
CA ASN A 158 -26.53 -11.20 -16.60
C ASN A 158 -26.81 -11.95 -15.29
N ASN A 159 -26.18 -11.55 -14.18
CA ASN A 159 -26.36 -12.23 -12.91
C ASN A 159 -27.70 -11.87 -12.24
N SER A 160 -28.15 -12.78 -11.36
CA SER A 160 -29.33 -12.56 -10.53
C SER A 160 -29.14 -11.35 -9.62
N SER A 161 -30.20 -10.55 -9.45
CA SER A 161 -30.22 -9.46 -8.47
C SER A 161 -30.37 -9.96 -7.02
N ASP A 162 -30.55 -11.27 -6.80
CA ASP A 162 -30.58 -11.89 -5.47
C ASP A 162 -29.14 -12.11 -4.96
N PRO A 163 -28.73 -11.48 -3.84
CA PRO A 163 -27.41 -11.64 -3.24
C PRO A 163 -27.03 -13.11 -3.00
N ASN A 164 -27.99 -13.95 -2.56
CA ASN A 164 -27.69 -15.34 -2.23
C ASN A 164 -27.30 -16.15 -3.47
N ASP A 165 -28.00 -15.92 -4.58
CA ASP A 165 -27.72 -16.59 -5.85
C ASP A 165 -26.43 -16.05 -6.48
N TYR A 166 -26.23 -14.72 -6.43
CA TYR A 166 -25.03 -14.07 -6.93
C TYR A 166 -23.76 -14.60 -6.24
N PHE A 167 -23.70 -14.52 -4.91
CA PHE A 167 -22.52 -14.93 -4.14
C PHE A 167 -22.25 -16.42 -4.34
N LEU A 168 -23.29 -17.25 -4.32
CA LEU A 168 -23.16 -18.68 -4.57
C LEU A 168 -22.54 -18.95 -5.96
N ARG A 169 -23.02 -18.28 -7.01
CA ARG A 169 -22.50 -18.46 -8.38
C ARG A 169 -21.04 -18.09 -8.51
N VAL A 170 -20.65 -16.93 -7.99
CA VAL A 170 -19.25 -16.47 -8.04
C VAL A 170 -18.33 -17.47 -7.34
N HIS A 171 -18.70 -17.89 -6.13
CA HIS A 171 -17.90 -18.85 -5.36
C HIS A 171 -17.87 -20.23 -6.03
N GLN A 172 -19.00 -20.70 -6.58
CA GLN A 172 -19.03 -21.97 -7.32
C GLN A 172 -18.16 -21.92 -8.58
N ALA A 173 -18.16 -20.82 -9.31
CA ALA A 173 -17.35 -20.67 -10.52
C ALA A 173 -15.85 -20.71 -10.19
N ILE A 174 -15.42 -20.04 -9.12
CA ILE A 174 -14.02 -20.08 -8.66
C ILE A 174 -13.65 -21.50 -8.20
N ALA A 175 -14.50 -22.15 -7.39
CA ALA A 175 -14.28 -23.53 -6.93
C ALA A 175 -14.16 -24.51 -8.10
N GLN A 176 -15.02 -24.36 -9.12
CA GLN A 176 -14.99 -25.16 -10.33
C GLN A 176 -13.72 -24.92 -11.13
N MET A 177 -13.32 -23.65 -11.35
CA MET A 177 -12.07 -23.33 -12.04
C MET A 177 -10.87 -23.98 -11.35
N LEU A 178 -10.77 -23.91 -10.02
CA LEU A 178 -9.70 -24.55 -9.25
C LEU A 178 -9.71 -26.08 -9.35
N THR A 179 -10.89 -26.68 -9.46
CA THR A 179 -11.05 -28.15 -9.59
C THR A 179 -10.70 -28.62 -11.00
N GLU A 180 -11.19 -27.93 -12.04
CA GLU A 180 -10.97 -28.29 -13.44
C GLU A 180 -9.51 -28.07 -13.89
N THR A 181 -8.81 -27.15 -13.23
CA THR A 181 -7.39 -26.87 -13.47
C THR A 181 -6.43 -27.69 -12.59
N ASP A 182 -6.95 -28.69 -11.87
CA ASP A 182 -6.19 -29.60 -10.99
C ASP A 182 -5.37 -28.86 -9.91
N ILE A 183 -5.88 -27.73 -9.41
CA ILE A 183 -5.25 -26.94 -8.35
C ILE A 183 -5.74 -27.38 -6.98
N ALA A 184 -7.05 -27.60 -6.83
CA ALA A 184 -7.67 -28.10 -5.61
C ALA A 184 -9.08 -28.66 -5.88
N ASP A 185 -9.42 -29.81 -5.29
CA ASP A 185 -10.80 -30.35 -5.27
C ASP A 185 -11.61 -29.60 -4.21
N ILE A 186 -12.32 -28.55 -4.63
CA ILE A 186 -13.11 -27.70 -3.75
C ILE A 186 -14.58 -27.91 -4.03
N ARG A 187 -15.28 -28.49 -3.06
CA ARG A 187 -16.74 -28.60 -3.05
C ARG A 187 -17.29 -27.78 -1.90
N LEU A 188 -18.07 -26.76 -2.24
CA LEU A 188 -18.70 -25.88 -1.27
C LEU A 188 -19.97 -26.55 -0.73
N GLU A 189 -19.87 -27.15 0.45
CA GLU A 189 -20.98 -27.73 1.19
C GLU A 189 -21.58 -26.70 2.15
N ASP A 190 -22.89 -26.79 2.43
CA ASP A 190 -23.58 -25.90 3.38
C ASP A 190 -23.32 -24.39 3.15
N PHE A 191 -23.23 -23.95 1.89
CA PHE A 191 -22.98 -22.54 1.55
C PHE A 191 -24.08 -21.63 2.13
N ARG A 192 -23.66 -20.56 2.82
CA ARG A 192 -24.54 -19.55 3.42
C ARG A 192 -23.98 -18.16 3.22
N LEU A 193 -24.88 -17.23 2.97
CA LEU A 193 -24.63 -15.79 3.02
C LEU A 193 -25.44 -15.21 4.17
N GLU A 194 -24.76 -14.52 5.08
CA GLU A 194 -25.39 -13.72 6.13
C GLU A 194 -25.16 -12.25 5.82
N ILE A 195 -26.24 -11.45 5.87
CA ILE A 195 -26.19 -10.01 5.64
C ILE A 195 -26.55 -9.34 6.96
N LEU A 196 -25.57 -8.66 7.55
CA LEU A 196 -25.68 -8.00 8.84
C LEU A 196 -25.65 -6.49 8.62
N GLN A 197 -26.68 -5.79 9.06
CA GLN A 197 -26.71 -4.33 9.01
C GLN A 197 -25.77 -3.77 10.08
N GLU A 198 -24.85 -2.88 9.67
CA GLU A 198 -23.98 -2.15 10.59
C GLU A 198 -24.77 -1.00 11.24
N PRO A 199 -24.69 -0.80 12.57
CA PRO A 199 -25.27 0.36 13.21
C PRO A 199 -24.46 1.62 12.87
N ASP A 200 -24.85 2.27 11.77
CA ASP A 200 -24.62 3.67 11.37
C ASP A 200 -23.56 4.47 12.15
N LEU A 201 -22.31 4.49 11.67
CA LEU A 201 -21.24 5.35 12.21
C LEU A 201 -21.27 6.79 11.67
N TYR A 202 -21.93 7.05 10.53
CA TYR A 202 -21.81 8.34 9.82
C TYR A 202 -23.08 8.91 9.17
N HIS A 203 -24.28 8.38 9.47
CA HIS A 203 -25.58 8.88 8.98
C HIS A 203 -25.75 8.91 7.45
N LEU A 204 -25.05 8.04 6.72
CA LEU A 204 -25.10 7.95 5.26
C LEU A 204 -25.39 6.49 4.82
N ASN A 205 -26.67 6.12 4.78
CA ASN A 205 -27.23 4.88 4.22
C ASN A 205 -26.82 3.53 4.87
N GLU A 206 -27.52 2.47 4.44
CA GLU A 206 -27.54 1.11 5.02
C GLU A 206 -26.25 0.33 4.72
N ASP A 207 -25.18 0.56 5.47
CA ASP A 207 -23.97 -0.27 5.33
C ASP A 207 -24.20 -1.68 5.90
N HIS A 208 -23.61 -2.68 5.23
CA HIS A 208 -23.80 -4.08 5.56
C HIS A 208 -22.47 -4.83 5.61
N ASN A 209 -22.29 -5.64 6.66
CA ASN A 209 -21.31 -6.72 6.67
C ASN A 209 -21.93 -7.97 6.04
N LEU A 210 -21.18 -8.57 5.14
CA LEU A 210 -21.53 -9.80 4.45
C LEU A 210 -20.62 -10.91 4.97
N ILE A 211 -21.21 -12.02 5.41
CA ILE A 211 -20.45 -13.20 5.84
C ILE A 211 -20.81 -14.36 4.93
N VAL A 212 -19.85 -14.79 4.12
CA VAL A 212 -19.93 -16.03 3.36
C VAL A 212 -19.36 -17.15 4.22
N SER A 213 -20.08 -18.27 4.30
CA SER A 213 -19.65 -19.47 5.02
C SER A 213 -19.87 -20.71 4.17
N ALA A 214 -18.88 -21.60 4.10
CA ALA A 214 -19.00 -22.88 3.41
C ALA A 214 -18.12 -23.95 4.07
N ARG A 215 -18.53 -25.21 3.98
CA ARG A 215 -17.70 -26.35 4.35
C ARG A 215 -16.95 -26.89 3.15
N VAL A 216 -15.66 -27.17 3.34
CA VAL A 216 -14.81 -27.84 2.36
C VAL A 216 -14.06 -28.95 3.09
N ASN A 217 -14.23 -30.20 2.62
CA ASN A 217 -13.64 -31.38 3.25
C ASN A 217 -13.93 -31.48 4.77
N GLY A 218 -15.15 -31.10 5.17
CA GLY A 218 -15.62 -31.13 6.56
C GLY A 218 -15.21 -29.92 7.42
N ARG A 219 -14.26 -29.08 6.98
CA ARG A 219 -13.86 -27.85 7.69
C ARG A 219 -14.76 -26.68 7.28
N LEU A 220 -15.19 -25.87 8.24
CA LEU A 220 -15.91 -24.63 7.98
C LEU A 220 -14.92 -23.50 7.65
N TYR A 221 -15.13 -22.84 6.52
CA TYR A 221 -14.43 -21.63 6.11
C TYR A 221 -15.42 -20.47 6.09
N GLN A 222 -14.94 -19.30 6.51
CA GLN A 222 -15.71 -18.06 6.49
C GLN A 222 -14.91 -16.93 5.85
N GLN A 223 -15.64 -16.01 5.24
CA GLN A 223 -15.14 -14.77 4.67
C GLN A 223 -16.08 -13.65 5.09
N GLY A 224 -15.52 -12.57 5.63
CA GLY A 224 -16.21 -11.31 5.82
C GLY A 224 -15.94 -10.38 4.64
N SER A 225 -16.96 -9.61 4.27
CA SER A 225 -16.92 -8.59 3.21
C SER A 225 -17.72 -7.37 3.63
N TYR A 226 -17.30 -6.19 3.20
CA TYR A 226 -18.01 -4.94 3.53
C TYR A 226 -18.76 -4.39 2.31
N TYR A 227 -20.00 -3.95 2.51
CA TYR A 227 -20.84 -3.38 1.46
C TYR A 227 -21.34 -1.98 1.85
N PHE A 228 -20.93 -0.97 1.07
CA PHE A 228 -21.36 0.42 1.21
C PHE A 228 -22.65 0.69 0.42
N SER A 229 -23.70 1.17 1.07
CA SER A 229 -24.99 1.50 0.41
C SER A 229 -25.11 2.96 -0.05
N SER A 230 -24.03 3.74 0.02
CA SER A 230 -24.07 5.20 0.07
C SER A 230 -24.50 5.96 -1.20
N SER A 231 -25.11 5.34 -2.22
CA SER A 231 -25.50 6.13 -3.40
C SER A 231 -26.75 5.78 -4.24
N HIS A 232 -27.50 4.68 -4.07
CA HIS A 232 -28.54 4.38 -5.09
C HIS A 232 -29.84 3.69 -4.63
N GLU A 233 -30.99 4.23 -5.08
CA GLU A 233 -32.36 3.75 -4.85
C GLU A 233 -32.69 2.35 -5.42
N ASN A 234 -31.70 1.62 -5.99
CA ASN A 234 -31.94 0.41 -6.78
C ASN A 234 -31.38 -0.88 -6.15
N GLY A 235 -31.36 -1.03 -4.83
CA GLY A 235 -31.06 -2.32 -4.18
C GLY A 235 -29.63 -2.85 -4.38
N PHE A 236 -29.35 -4.02 -3.78
CA PHE A 236 -28.02 -4.62 -3.60
C PHE A 236 -27.15 -4.72 -4.87
N LEU A 237 -27.77 -4.76 -6.05
CA LEU A 237 -27.13 -4.88 -7.38
C LEU A 237 -27.71 -3.87 -8.39
N GLY A 238 -28.07 -2.66 -7.97
CA GLY A 238 -28.85 -1.73 -8.79
C GLY A 238 -28.45 -1.66 -10.26
N GLN A 239 -29.48 -1.71 -11.13
CA GLN A 239 -29.35 -1.71 -12.58
C GLN A 239 -28.22 -0.79 -13.03
N ILE A 240 -27.34 -1.36 -13.85
CA ILE A 240 -26.16 -0.75 -14.45
C ILE A 240 -26.60 0.51 -15.18
N ASN A 241 -26.27 1.68 -14.62
CA ASN A 241 -26.25 2.91 -15.39
C ASN A 241 -24.77 3.23 -15.67
N GLU A 242 -24.44 3.47 -16.94
CA GLU A 242 -23.10 3.85 -17.38
C GLU A 242 -22.58 5.04 -16.55
N GLY A 243 -21.54 4.86 -15.72
CA GLY A 243 -20.80 5.95 -15.09
C GLY A 243 -20.42 5.80 -13.61
N ASP A 244 -20.97 4.83 -12.87
CA ASP A 244 -20.69 4.68 -11.43
C ASP A 244 -19.63 3.59 -11.16
N SER A 245 -18.40 3.99 -10.88
CA SER A 245 -17.25 3.11 -10.62
C SER A 245 -17.20 2.49 -9.21
N TYR A 246 -18.28 2.55 -8.43
CA TYR A 246 -18.28 2.19 -7.00
C TYR A 246 -19.20 1.01 -6.64
N ARG A 247 -19.74 0.27 -7.63
CA ARG A 247 -20.79 -0.74 -7.39
C ARG A 247 -20.33 -2.20 -7.30
N GLN A 248 -19.05 -2.45 -7.10
CA GLN A 248 -18.54 -3.81 -7.09
C GLN A 248 -18.52 -4.32 -5.65
N ILE A 249 -19.23 -5.43 -5.40
CA ILE A 249 -18.76 -6.36 -4.36
C ILE A 249 -17.29 -6.55 -4.67
N ASP A 250 -16.44 -6.30 -3.68
CA ASP A 250 -15.01 -6.43 -3.85
C ASP A 250 -14.71 -7.91 -4.18
N ILE A 251 -14.56 -8.20 -5.48
CA ILE A 251 -14.25 -9.54 -5.99
C ILE A 251 -12.94 -10.03 -5.38
N GLU A 252 -12.08 -9.12 -4.92
CA GLU A 252 -10.85 -9.41 -4.21
C GLU A 252 -11.12 -9.93 -2.80
N GLU A 253 -12.22 -9.56 -2.17
CA GLU A 253 -12.62 -10.20 -0.93
C GLU A 253 -13.13 -11.62 -1.19
N ALA A 254 -13.89 -11.85 -2.27
CA ALA A 254 -14.41 -13.19 -2.64
C ALA A 254 -13.31 -14.25 -2.82
N ILE A 255 -12.11 -13.85 -3.25
CA ILE A 255 -10.97 -14.77 -3.39
C ILE A 255 -10.32 -15.12 -2.03
N HIS A 256 -10.60 -14.36 -0.96
CA HIS A 256 -10.04 -14.62 0.38
C HIS A 256 -10.44 -16.00 0.90
N LEU A 257 -11.70 -16.42 0.71
CA LEU A 257 -12.16 -17.75 1.11
C LEU A 257 -11.29 -18.84 0.47
N PHE A 258 -11.04 -18.72 -0.84
CA PHE A 258 -10.26 -19.69 -1.60
C PHE A 258 -8.80 -19.69 -1.19
N ASN A 259 -8.20 -18.52 -0.95
CA ASN A 259 -6.81 -18.46 -0.51
C ASN A 259 -6.61 -19.00 0.92
N LYS A 260 -7.62 -18.92 1.81
CA LYS A 260 -7.61 -19.67 3.08
C LYS A 260 -7.63 -21.18 2.85
N ILE A 261 -8.53 -21.67 2.00
CA ILE A 261 -8.63 -23.09 1.67
C ILE A 261 -7.33 -23.62 1.06
N LEU A 262 -6.80 -22.91 0.04
CA LEU A 262 -5.57 -23.28 -0.64
C LEU A 262 -4.36 -23.27 0.30
N ARG A 263 -4.30 -22.32 1.24
CA ARG A 263 -3.24 -22.27 2.26
C ARG A 263 -3.31 -23.47 3.19
N ASP A 264 -4.50 -23.82 3.70
CA ASP A 264 -4.70 -24.99 4.57
C ASP A 264 -4.35 -26.30 3.87
N GLN A 265 -4.54 -26.36 2.55
CA GLN A 265 -4.15 -27.51 1.72
C GLN A 265 -2.68 -27.48 1.29
N ALA A 266 -1.90 -26.49 1.73
CA ALA A 266 -0.52 -26.25 1.32
C ALA A 266 -0.35 -26.19 -0.21
N SER A 267 -1.36 -25.65 -0.91
CA SER A 267 -1.32 -25.49 -2.36
C SER A 267 -0.22 -24.51 -2.75
N PRO A 268 0.57 -24.78 -3.81
CA PRO A 268 1.56 -23.84 -4.36
C PRO A 268 0.92 -22.69 -5.16
N TYR A 269 -0.42 -22.65 -5.23
CA TYR A 269 -1.17 -21.62 -5.93
C TYR A 269 -1.90 -20.69 -4.97
N ARG A 270 -2.11 -19.45 -5.42
CA ARG A 270 -3.03 -18.47 -4.85
C ARG A 270 -3.86 -17.87 -5.96
N VAL A 271 -5.09 -17.51 -5.63
CA VAL A 271 -6.05 -16.85 -6.50
C VAL A 271 -5.85 -15.34 -6.41
N TYR A 272 -5.90 -14.65 -7.54
CA TYR A 272 -5.75 -13.22 -7.69
C TYR A 272 -6.87 -12.68 -8.56
N ALA A 273 -7.36 -11.48 -8.25
CA ALA A 273 -8.18 -10.73 -9.18
C ALA A 273 -7.26 -9.94 -10.14
N VAL A 274 -7.67 -9.88 -11.40
CA VAL A 274 -7.02 -9.13 -12.48
C VAL A 274 -8.00 -8.12 -13.03
N ALA A 275 -7.45 -6.96 -13.43
CA ALA A 275 -8.16 -5.71 -13.68
C ALA A 275 -9.45 -5.80 -14.51
N ASP A 276 -10.30 -4.83 -14.21
CA ASP A 276 -11.73 -4.72 -14.47
C ASP A 276 -12.03 -3.89 -15.73
N GLU A 277 -12.93 -4.39 -16.59
CA GLU A 277 -13.61 -3.60 -17.61
C GLU A 277 -15.13 -3.66 -17.38
N GLY A 278 -15.61 -2.81 -16.47
CA GLY A 278 -17.03 -2.59 -16.21
C GLY A 278 -17.65 -3.69 -15.35
N ASP A 279 -18.24 -4.69 -16.01
CA ASP A 279 -18.98 -5.79 -15.36
C ASP A 279 -18.27 -7.14 -15.55
N ARG A 280 -17.05 -7.13 -16.11
CA ARG A 280 -16.24 -8.34 -16.36
C ARG A 280 -15.01 -8.35 -15.47
N PHE A 281 -14.88 -9.42 -14.68
CA PHE A 281 -13.78 -9.60 -13.74
C PHE A 281 -12.93 -10.81 -14.11
N GLY A 282 -11.62 -10.60 -14.04
CA GLY A 282 -10.65 -11.65 -14.23
C GLY A 282 -10.21 -12.27 -12.92
N ILE A 283 -10.14 -13.60 -12.87
CA ILE A 283 -9.58 -14.35 -11.75
C ILE A 283 -8.51 -15.29 -12.28
N LEU A 284 -7.33 -15.29 -11.69
CA LEU A 284 -6.22 -16.20 -12.04
C LEU A 284 -5.75 -16.95 -10.80
N ALA A 285 -5.37 -18.20 -10.98
CA ALA A 285 -4.56 -18.92 -10.01
C ALA A 285 -3.10 -18.98 -10.49
N LEU A 286 -2.21 -18.30 -9.75
CA LEU A 286 -0.78 -18.19 -10.05
C LEU A 286 0.02 -18.92 -8.98
N THR A 287 1.29 -19.24 -9.24
CA THR A 287 2.30 -19.61 -8.22
C THR A 287 3.11 -18.38 -7.79
N GLU A 288 3.94 -18.52 -6.76
CA GLU A 288 4.83 -17.44 -6.30
C GLU A 288 5.79 -16.95 -7.40
N GLN A 289 6.35 -17.87 -8.19
CA GLN A 289 7.25 -17.49 -9.27
C GLN A 289 6.50 -16.73 -10.38
N GLN A 290 5.24 -17.09 -10.63
CA GLN A 290 4.40 -16.47 -11.64
C GLN A 290 3.94 -15.08 -11.21
N VAL A 291 3.45 -14.93 -9.97
CA VAL A 291 2.94 -13.67 -9.43
C VAL A 291 4.01 -12.58 -9.44
N ARG A 292 5.25 -12.91 -9.06
CA ARG A 292 6.38 -11.97 -9.02
C ARG A 292 6.79 -11.44 -10.41
N ARG A 293 6.31 -12.07 -11.49
CA ARG A 293 6.63 -11.73 -12.88
C ARG A 293 5.43 -11.26 -13.69
N TYR A 294 4.22 -11.31 -13.11
CA TYR A 294 3.00 -10.88 -13.78
C TYR A 294 2.54 -9.52 -13.20
N PRO A 295 2.66 -8.42 -13.96
CA PRO A 295 2.34 -7.07 -13.46
C PRO A 295 0.85 -6.75 -13.43
N GLY A 296 -0.01 -7.62 -13.97
CA GLY A 296 -1.45 -7.36 -14.18
C GLY A 296 -2.35 -7.59 -12.96
N ILE A 297 -1.79 -7.71 -11.76
CA ILE A 297 -2.54 -8.03 -10.55
C ILE A 297 -3.07 -6.74 -9.92
N SER A 298 -4.32 -6.77 -9.47
CA SER A 298 -4.91 -5.65 -8.75
C SER A 298 -4.11 -5.33 -7.47
N TYR A 299 -3.97 -4.04 -7.14
CA TYR A 299 -3.17 -3.58 -6.00
C TYR A 299 -3.61 -4.23 -4.68
N SER A 300 -4.90 -4.36 -4.45
CA SER A 300 -5.48 -4.95 -3.22
C SER A 300 -5.27 -6.47 -3.14
N SER A 301 -5.22 -7.15 -4.30
CA SER A 301 -4.85 -8.56 -4.41
C SER A 301 -3.37 -8.85 -4.06
N HIS A 302 -2.51 -7.83 -3.87
CA HIS A 302 -1.12 -8.04 -3.42
C HIS A 302 -1.01 -8.55 -1.98
N ARG A 303 -2.07 -8.38 -1.17
CA ARG A 303 -2.17 -8.99 0.17
C ARG A 303 -2.18 -10.53 0.11
N GLN A 304 -2.46 -11.12 -1.05
CA GLN A 304 -2.38 -12.56 -1.29
C GLN A 304 -0.92 -12.98 -1.51
N ASN A 305 -0.11 -13.01 -0.46
CA ASN A 305 1.29 -13.42 -0.55
C ASN A 305 1.51 -14.90 -0.18
N TYR A 306 2.66 -15.42 -0.62
CA TYR A 306 3.13 -16.77 -0.32
C TYR A 306 3.94 -16.84 0.97
N ASP A 307 4.40 -15.69 1.44
CA ASP A 307 5.29 -15.56 2.58
C ASP A 307 4.55 -15.82 3.91
N ASN A 308 3.21 -15.81 3.89
CA ASN A 308 2.40 -16.06 5.07
C ASN A 308 2.17 -17.55 5.38
N SER A 309 2.66 -17.99 6.55
CA SER A 309 2.56 -19.35 7.09
C SER A 309 1.31 -19.62 7.94
N LEU A 310 0.41 -18.64 8.11
CA LEU A 310 -0.77 -18.73 8.97
C LEU A 310 -1.91 -19.52 8.30
N THR A 311 -1.79 -20.85 8.34
CA THR A 311 -2.92 -21.78 8.13
C THR A 311 -3.91 -21.65 9.29
N SER A 312 -5.15 -22.10 9.06
CA SER A 312 -6.17 -22.15 10.11
C SER A 312 -5.73 -22.98 11.32
N ASP A 313 -4.95 -24.05 11.12
CA ASP A 313 -4.40 -24.86 12.23
C ASP A 313 -3.29 -24.11 12.98
N ARG A 314 -2.40 -23.41 12.26
CA ARG A 314 -1.35 -22.59 12.89
C ARG A 314 -1.95 -21.44 13.68
N ILE A 315 -3.02 -20.82 13.20
CA ILE A 315 -3.78 -19.80 13.94
C ILE A 315 -4.29 -20.40 15.26
N GLU A 316 -4.93 -21.57 15.23
CA GLU A 316 -5.41 -22.24 16.44
C GLU A 316 -4.29 -22.61 17.42
N GLU A 317 -3.13 -23.03 16.93
CA GLU A 317 -1.93 -23.24 17.75
C GLU A 317 -1.48 -21.95 18.45
N ILE A 318 -1.40 -20.83 17.73
CA ILE A 318 -1.02 -19.52 18.27
C ILE A 318 -2.01 -19.04 19.32
N LEU A 319 -3.32 -19.16 19.04
CA LEU A 319 -4.36 -18.79 20.00
C LEU A 319 -4.30 -19.67 21.27
N THR A 320 -4.02 -20.96 21.10
CA THR A 320 -3.80 -21.87 22.23
C THR A 320 -2.57 -21.46 23.04
N LEU A 321 -1.48 -21.05 22.40
CA LEU A 321 -0.30 -20.52 23.08
C LEU A 321 -0.64 -19.26 23.87
N PHE A 322 -1.37 -18.31 23.29
CA PHE A 322 -1.80 -17.08 23.97
C PHE A 322 -2.63 -17.38 25.23
N GLU A 323 -3.50 -18.37 25.19
CA GLU A 323 -4.23 -18.86 26.37
C GLU A 323 -3.28 -19.50 27.40
N GLN A 324 -2.36 -20.36 26.98
CA GLN A 324 -1.41 -21.06 27.86
C GLN A 324 -0.49 -20.10 28.62
N ILE A 325 -0.01 -19.04 27.97
CA ILE A 325 0.81 -18.01 28.63
C ILE A 325 -0.04 -16.98 29.39
N SER A 326 -1.36 -17.21 29.50
CA SER A 326 -2.33 -16.33 30.16
C SER A 326 -2.38 -14.92 29.58
N LEU A 327 -2.06 -14.74 28.29
CA LEU A 327 -2.20 -13.44 27.61
C LEU A 327 -3.67 -13.01 27.59
N PHE A 328 -4.58 -13.97 27.35
CA PHE A 328 -6.03 -13.80 27.42
C PHE A 328 -6.62 -14.02 28.82
N GLY A 329 -5.82 -14.08 29.88
CA GLY A 329 -6.30 -14.39 31.24
C GLY A 329 -7.32 -13.38 31.80
N HIS A 330 -7.39 -12.18 31.21
CA HIS A 330 -8.35 -11.13 31.54
C HIS A 330 -9.68 -11.25 30.77
N LEU A 331 -9.74 -12.10 29.75
CA LEU A 331 -10.90 -12.29 28.89
C LEU A 331 -11.77 -13.42 29.42
N THR A 332 -13.08 -13.24 29.34
CA THR A 332 -14.05 -14.31 29.54
C THR A 332 -14.06 -15.28 28.36
N SER A 333 -14.53 -16.50 28.56
CA SER A 333 -14.71 -17.46 27.45
C SER A 333 -15.61 -16.91 26.34
N THR A 334 -16.60 -16.07 26.67
CA THR A 334 -17.44 -15.38 25.68
C THR A 334 -16.64 -14.40 24.83
N GLN A 335 -15.77 -13.60 25.43
CA GLN A 335 -14.90 -12.66 24.71
C GLN A 335 -13.87 -13.38 23.83
N ILE A 336 -13.29 -14.48 24.34
CA ILE A 336 -12.37 -15.31 23.55
C ILE A 336 -13.10 -15.90 22.33
N ASN A 337 -14.32 -16.44 22.53
CA ASN A 337 -15.11 -16.97 21.41
C ASN A 337 -15.49 -15.88 20.39
N ALA A 338 -15.83 -14.67 20.85
CA ALA A 338 -16.11 -13.54 19.96
C ALA A 338 -14.86 -13.11 19.17
N GLY A 339 -13.67 -13.10 19.80
CA GLY A 339 -12.42 -12.82 19.09
C GLY A 339 -12.07 -13.90 18.05
N ARG A 340 -12.28 -15.18 18.38
CA ARG A 340 -12.15 -16.29 17.41
C ARG A 340 -13.11 -16.15 16.22
N GLN A 341 -14.34 -15.68 16.45
CA GLN A 341 -15.28 -15.39 15.36
C GLN A 341 -14.81 -14.22 14.48
N ARG A 342 -14.22 -13.17 15.08
CA ARG A 342 -13.61 -12.06 14.33
C ARG A 342 -12.42 -12.52 13.48
N ILE A 343 -11.63 -13.50 13.93
CA ILE A 343 -10.49 -14.07 13.19
C ILE A 343 -10.94 -14.95 12.02
N ALA A 344 -12.07 -15.65 12.15
CA ALA A 344 -12.53 -16.59 11.15
C ALA A 344 -12.85 -15.94 9.79
N GLN A 345 -13.19 -14.64 9.78
CA GLN A 345 -13.74 -13.92 8.63
C GLN A 345 -12.67 -13.26 7.71
N PRO A 346 -11.71 -12.46 8.20
CA PRO A 346 -10.68 -11.86 7.35
C PRO A 346 -9.59 -12.88 6.97
N LEU A 347 -8.89 -12.61 5.87
CA LEU A 347 -7.64 -13.30 5.59
C LEU A 347 -6.53 -12.71 6.48
N ILE A 348 -6.14 -13.45 7.50
CA ILE A 348 -5.05 -13.03 8.40
C ILE A 348 -3.72 -13.18 7.67
N ILE A 349 -2.96 -12.08 7.58
CA ILE A 349 -1.64 -12.05 6.91
C ILE A 349 -0.46 -11.95 7.87
N HIS A 350 -0.65 -11.33 9.03
CA HIS A 350 0.38 -11.23 10.06
C HIS A 350 -0.13 -11.74 11.43
N PRO A 351 0.75 -12.35 12.26
CA PRO A 351 0.33 -12.86 13.57
C PRO A 351 -0.21 -11.78 14.52
N TYR A 352 0.25 -10.52 14.38
CA TYR A 352 -0.23 -9.43 15.22
C TYR A 352 -1.73 -9.12 15.00
N GLU A 353 -2.29 -9.42 13.82
CA GLU A 353 -3.71 -9.22 13.54
C GLU A 353 -4.60 -10.11 14.42
N LEU A 354 -4.07 -11.26 14.86
CA LEU A 354 -4.76 -12.12 15.82
C LEU A 354 -5.02 -11.38 17.13
N LEU A 355 -4.08 -10.51 17.56
CA LEU A 355 -4.24 -9.74 18.80
C LEU A 355 -5.27 -8.62 18.66
N LYS A 356 -5.40 -8.00 17.48
CA LYS A 356 -6.41 -6.96 17.19
C LYS A 356 -7.83 -7.49 17.35
N ALA A 357 -8.04 -8.80 17.16
CA ALA A 357 -9.35 -9.43 17.30
C ALA A 357 -9.78 -9.67 18.77
N PHE A 358 -8.95 -9.37 19.77
CA PHE A 358 -9.31 -9.52 21.17
C PHE A 358 -9.26 -8.17 21.88
N ASP A 359 -10.42 -7.73 22.35
CA ASP A 359 -10.56 -6.44 23.02
C ASP A 359 -9.60 -6.35 24.20
N ASN A 360 -9.09 -5.14 24.47
CA ASN A 360 -8.26 -4.85 25.64
C ASN A 360 -6.95 -5.65 25.71
N THR A 361 -6.55 -6.30 24.62
CA THR A 361 -5.28 -7.05 24.56
C THR A 361 -4.15 -6.20 24.00
N LEU A 362 -4.43 -5.37 22.99
CA LEU A 362 -3.48 -4.52 22.27
C LEU A 362 -3.99 -3.08 22.29
N VAL A 363 -3.13 -2.12 22.63
CA VAL A 363 -3.39 -0.71 22.34
C VAL A 363 -3.00 -0.48 20.89
N VAL A 364 -3.97 -0.26 20.00
CA VAL A 364 -3.73 -0.09 18.56
C VAL A 364 -3.43 1.37 18.27
N ILE A 365 -2.44 1.62 17.41
CA ILE A 365 -2.07 2.96 16.95
C ILE A 365 -2.14 2.93 15.44
N GLU A 366 -3.36 3.01 14.91
CA GLU A 366 -3.63 3.14 13.48
C GLU A 366 -3.76 4.62 13.17
N ASP A 367 -2.82 5.13 12.36
CA ASP A 367 -2.64 6.53 11.99
C ASP A 367 -2.48 7.46 13.21
N TRP A 368 -1.31 8.09 13.35
CA TRP A 368 -0.94 8.97 14.47
C TRP A 368 -1.81 10.24 14.57
N GLU A 369 -2.87 10.31 13.76
CA GLU A 369 -3.86 11.36 13.64
C GLU A 369 -4.92 11.21 14.73
N THR A 370 -5.36 12.34 15.28
CA THR A 370 -6.45 12.39 16.24
C THR A 370 -7.77 12.05 15.55
N GLY A 371 -8.07 10.76 15.40
CA GLY A 371 -9.43 10.29 15.06
C GLY A 371 -10.50 10.84 16.04
N ASN A 372 -10.06 11.27 17.23
CA ASN A 372 -10.80 12.06 18.20
C ASN A 372 -10.08 13.37 18.57
N THR A 373 -10.64 14.50 18.17
CA THR A 373 -10.08 15.85 18.38
C THR A 373 -10.39 16.48 19.75
N VAL A 374 -10.96 15.74 20.71
CA VAL A 374 -11.42 16.33 21.99
C VAL A 374 -10.47 16.04 23.16
N ASN A 375 -9.98 14.82 23.30
CA ASN A 375 -9.22 14.37 24.47
C ASN A 375 -8.34 13.11 24.23
N PRO A 376 -7.55 13.06 23.15
CA PRO A 376 -6.90 11.83 22.67
C PRO A 376 -5.93 11.21 23.68
N TYR A 377 -5.05 11.98 24.34
CA TYR A 377 -4.13 11.42 25.34
C TYR A 377 -4.84 10.86 26.57
N GLN A 378 -5.97 11.45 26.97
CA GLN A 378 -6.75 10.93 28.09
C GLN A 378 -7.36 9.57 27.75
N GLU A 379 -7.83 9.40 26.52
CA GLU A 379 -8.40 8.13 26.03
C GLU A 379 -7.32 7.07 25.87
N PHE A 380 -6.22 7.38 25.20
CA PHE A 380 -5.09 6.45 25.14
C PHE A 380 -4.61 6.05 26.55
N THR A 381 -4.51 6.99 27.49
CA THR A 381 -4.13 6.65 28.88
C THR A 381 -5.09 5.62 29.51
N ARG A 382 -6.39 5.68 29.19
CA ARG A 382 -7.38 4.67 29.63
C ARG A 382 -7.21 3.35 28.88
N GLU A 383 -6.91 3.37 27.60
CA GLU A 383 -6.64 2.16 26.82
C GLU A 383 -5.41 1.44 27.34
N PHE A 384 -4.31 2.15 27.63
CA PHE A 384 -3.14 1.60 28.32
C PHE A 384 -3.52 1.04 29.70
N ALA A 385 -4.35 1.73 30.48
CA ALA A 385 -4.79 1.22 31.78
C ALA A 385 -5.52 -0.12 31.64
N VAL A 386 -6.42 -0.22 30.66
CA VAL A 386 -7.19 -1.42 30.39
C VAL A 386 -6.29 -2.55 29.84
N ALA A 387 -5.42 -2.26 28.87
CA ALA A 387 -4.50 -3.22 28.27
C ALA A 387 -3.43 -3.75 29.25
N SER A 388 -3.12 -2.98 30.29
CA SER A 388 -2.22 -3.41 31.38
C SER A 388 -2.82 -4.47 32.28
N ARG A 389 -4.14 -4.73 32.18
CA ARG A 389 -4.87 -5.72 33.00
C ARG A 389 -4.76 -5.45 34.51
N GLY A 390 -4.73 -4.18 34.89
CA GLY A 390 -4.68 -3.75 36.28
C GLY A 390 -3.29 -3.44 36.82
N ALA A 391 -2.24 -3.60 36.01
CA ALA A 391 -0.88 -3.23 36.39
C ALA A 391 -0.62 -1.70 36.32
N PHE A 392 -1.37 -0.99 35.48
CA PHE A 392 -1.37 0.47 35.34
C PHE A 392 -2.78 0.99 35.66
N THR A 393 -2.93 1.64 36.82
CA THR A 393 -4.23 2.13 37.32
C THR A 393 -4.22 3.64 37.57
N PRO A 394 -4.07 4.46 36.52
CA PRO A 394 -4.04 5.91 36.65
C PRO A 394 -5.40 6.47 37.12
N THR A 395 -5.36 7.43 38.04
CA THR A 395 -6.51 8.26 38.45
C THR A 395 -6.24 9.73 38.12
N ASP A 396 -7.26 10.59 38.21
CA ASP A 396 -7.12 12.04 37.99
C ASP A 396 -6.44 12.41 36.66
N ILE A 397 -6.77 11.67 35.60
CA ILE A 397 -6.18 11.80 34.26
C ILE A 397 -6.59 13.15 33.64
N SER A 398 -5.61 13.99 33.33
CA SER A 398 -5.86 15.30 32.73
C SER A 398 -6.30 15.21 31.27
N ASN A 399 -6.89 16.31 30.80
CA ASN A 399 -7.12 16.59 29.39
C ASN A 399 -6.70 18.05 29.16
N GLU A 400 -5.46 18.27 28.74
CA GLU A 400 -4.89 19.60 28.58
C GLU A 400 -4.44 19.75 27.13
N PHE A 401 -5.30 20.29 26.27
CA PHE A 401 -5.00 20.60 24.87
C PHE A 401 -5.18 22.09 24.60
N ASP A 402 -4.19 22.68 23.95
CA ASP A 402 -4.23 24.04 23.41
C ASP A 402 -4.02 23.96 21.89
N TRP A 403 -5.14 23.88 21.17
CA TRP A 403 -5.18 23.77 19.71
C TRP A 403 -4.67 25.02 18.99
N ASP A 404 -4.75 26.19 19.61
CA ASP A 404 -4.28 27.42 18.99
C ASP A 404 -2.76 27.49 18.97
N ASN A 405 -2.11 26.86 19.97
CA ASN A 405 -0.67 26.86 20.13
C ASN A 405 -0.01 25.50 19.87
N GLU A 406 -0.77 24.48 19.45
CA GLU A 406 -0.25 23.15 19.14
C GLU A 406 0.52 22.51 20.32
N THR A 407 0.04 22.78 21.55
CA THR A 407 0.64 22.23 22.77
C THR A 407 -0.38 21.45 23.59
N ALA A 408 0.12 20.48 24.35
CA ALA A 408 -0.69 19.66 25.21
C ALA A 408 0.04 19.27 26.49
N GLY A 409 -0.70 18.70 27.43
CA GLY A 409 -0.19 18.17 28.68
C GLY A 409 -0.92 16.88 29.03
N GLN A 410 -0.14 15.90 29.50
CA GLN A 410 -0.71 14.70 30.09
C GLN A 410 -0.23 14.56 31.53
N SER A 411 -1.17 14.36 32.44
CA SER A 411 -0.89 14.04 33.83
C SER A 411 -1.91 13.05 34.38
N PHE A 412 -1.50 12.29 35.39
CA PHE A 412 -2.34 11.34 36.12
C PHE A 412 -1.67 10.97 37.45
N THR A 413 -2.42 10.33 38.33
CA THR A 413 -1.97 9.93 39.66
C THR A 413 -1.93 8.41 39.77
N ILE A 414 -0.83 7.86 40.30
CA ILE A 414 -0.70 6.44 40.63
C ILE A 414 -0.19 6.33 42.05
N ASN A 415 -0.88 5.57 42.89
CA ASN A 415 -0.51 5.36 44.30
C ASN A 415 -0.25 6.66 45.09
N GLY A 416 -0.95 7.75 44.73
CA GLY A 416 -0.81 9.07 45.37
C GLY A 416 0.31 9.96 44.80
N THR A 417 1.12 9.46 43.87
CA THR A 417 2.13 10.24 43.15
C THR A 417 1.54 10.76 41.84
N ARG A 418 1.64 12.07 41.58
CA ARG A 418 1.21 12.68 40.32
C ARG A 418 2.36 12.74 39.34
N TYR A 419 2.16 12.14 38.17
CA TYR A 419 3.07 12.18 37.03
C TYR A 419 2.53 13.18 36.01
N SER A 420 3.42 13.92 35.34
CA SER A 420 3.03 14.91 34.33
C SER A 420 4.12 15.11 33.30
N THR A 421 3.73 15.26 32.04
CA THR A 421 4.59 15.65 30.93
C THR A 421 3.95 16.75 30.09
N LYS A 422 4.79 17.52 29.39
CA LYS A 422 4.38 18.49 28.37
C LYS A 422 4.60 17.87 27.00
N LEU A 423 3.69 18.15 26.07
CA LEU A 423 3.64 17.54 24.75
C LEU A 423 3.40 18.63 23.71
N GLU A 424 3.84 18.40 22.48
CA GLU A 424 3.65 19.27 21.31
C GLU A 424 3.11 18.44 20.14
N PHE A 425 2.10 18.92 19.43
CA PHE A 425 1.44 18.17 18.36
C PHE A 425 1.33 19.03 17.10
N GLN A 426 1.16 18.46 15.90
CA GLN A 426 1.07 19.23 14.65
C GLN A 426 -0.21 18.90 13.91
N GLY A 427 -1.14 19.86 13.80
CA GLY A 427 -2.47 19.59 13.28
C GLY A 427 -3.18 18.50 14.09
N ASP A 428 -3.44 17.37 13.47
CA ASP A 428 -4.01 16.17 14.09
C ASP A 428 -2.95 15.14 14.52
N TRP A 429 -1.66 15.35 14.27
CA TRP A 429 -0.60 14.39 14.60
C TRP A 429 -0.17 14.48 16.07
N LEU A 430 -0.38 13.41 16.84
CA LEU A 430 -0.02 13.33 18.26
C LEU A 430 1.50 13.23 18.49
N ASP A 431 1.93 13.75 19.64
CA ASP A 431 3.32 13.70 20.11
C ASP A 431 3.71 12.26 20.50
N PRO A 432 4.72 11.64 19.85
CA PRO A 432 5.18 10.31 20.22
C PRO A 432 5.75 10.22 21.65
N GLU A 433 6.21 11.33 22.23
CA GLU A 433 6.71 11.36 23.61
C GLU A 433 5.64 10.97 24.65
N PHE A 434 4.35 11.08 24.30
CA PHE A 434 3.27 10.56 25.13
C PHE A 434 3.45 9.06 25.43
N PHE A 435 3.79 8.25 24.42
CA PHE A 435 3.93 6.81 24.60
C PHE A 435 5.19 6.46 25.39
N THR A 436 6.28 7.20 25.18
CA THR A 436 7.49 7.10 26.01
C THR A 436 7.16 7.37 27.48
N PHE A 437 6.45 8.47 27.75
CA PHE A 437 6.02 8.84 29.10
C PHE A 437 5.17 7.74 29.78
N ILE A 438 4.17 7.19 29.09
CA ILE A 438 3.36 6.09 29.65
C ILE A 438 4.23 4.88 29.98
N LYS A 439 5.13 4.47 29.07
CA LYS A 439 6.01 3.33 29.28
C LYS A 439 6.92 3.51 30.49
N GLU A 440 7.56 4.67 30.62
CA GLU A 440 8.47 4.96 31.72
C GLU A 440 7.74 4.91 33.08
N VAL A 441 6.54 5.52 33.17
CA VAL A 441 5.76 5.48 34.40
C VAL A 441 5.29 4.07 34.74
N VAL A 442 4.91 3.27 33.74
CA VAL A 442 4.55 1.85 33.95
C VAL A 442 5.77 1.05 34.40
N GLU A 443 6.94 1.22 33.78
CA GLU A 443 8.18 0.55 34.20
C GLU A 443 8.62 0.93 35.62
N GLU A 444 8.30 2.16 36.08
CA GLU A 444 8.55 2.61 37.44
C GLU A 444 7.55 2.01 38.45
N THR A 445 6.27 1.91 38.08
CA THR A 445 5.17 1.67 39.02
C THR A 445 4.63 0.23 39.02
N SER A 446 4.86 -0.54 37.95
CA SER A 446 4.36 -1.90 37.77
C SER A 446 5.48 -2.94 37.92
N PRO A 447 5.45 -3.81 38.94
CA PRO A 447 6.38 -4.92 39.06
C PRO A 447 6.00 -6.14 38.20
N GLU A 448 4.77 -6.19 37.68
CA GLU A 448 4.21 -7.39 37.05
C GLU A 448 4.55 -7.52 35.56
N GLY A 449 4.86 -6.40 34.90
CA GLY A 449 5.12 -6.36 33.47
C GLY A 449 5.26 -4.93 32.95
N LYS A 450 5.43 -4.82 31.64
CA LYS A 450 5.62 -3.55 30.93
C LYS A 450 5.06 -3.59 29.52
N PHE A 451 4.93 -2.41 28.90
CA PHE A 451 4.49 -2.27 27.52
C PHE A 451 5.65 -2.45 26.54
N TYR A 452 5.46 -3.34 25.58
CA TYR A 452 6.36 -3.56 24.45
C TYR A 452 5.70 -2.98 23.19
N PRO A 453 6.44 -2.23 22.37
CA PRO A 453 5.94 -1.85 21.06
C PRO A 453 5.75 -3.11 20.21
N LEU A 454 4.69 -3.14 19.40
CA LEU A 454 4.40 -4.21 18.47
C LEU A 454 4.52 -3.64 17.05
N TYR A 455 5.41 -4.20 16.27
CA TYR A 455 5.68 -3.76 14.90
C TYR A 455 5.06 -4.71 13.88
N GLY A 456 4.55 -4.11 12.80
CA GLY A 456 4.28 -4.79 11.55
C GLY A 456 5.55 -4.78 10.68
N GLU A 457 5.39 -5.06 9.38
CA GLU A 457 6.54 -5.06 8.47
C GLU A 457 7.20 -3.68 8.32
N TYR A 458 6.40 -2.60 8.40
CA TYR A 458 6.85 -1.25 8.07
C TYR A 458 6.54 -0.18 9.12
N GLU A 459 5.76 -0.52 10.15
CA GLU A 459 5.22 0.48 11.08
C GLU A 459 4.99 -0.08 12.49
N LEU A 460 4.84 0.84 13.44
CA LEU A 460 4.36 0.54 14.78
C LEU A 460 2.86 0.28 14.70
N ILE A 461 2.42 -0.91 15.09
CA ILE A 461 1.00 -1.29 15.13
C ILE A 461 0.36 -0.89 16.46
N GLY A 462 1.14 -0.88 17.54
CA GLY A 462 0.60 -0.63 18.87
C GLY A 462 1.50 -1.03 20.02
N TYR A 463 0.91 -1.17 21.21
CA TYR A 463 1.61 -1.57 22.42
C TYR A 463 0.93 -2.74 23.15
N LEU A 464 1.73 -3.75 23.49
CA LEU A 464 1.30 -4.96 24.17
C LEU A 464 1.89 -5.01 25.58
N PHE A 465 1.04 -5.11 26.60
CA PHE A 465 1.52 -5.32 27.97
C PHE A 465 1.88 -6.78 28.19
N LEU A 466 3.13 -7.06 28.61
CA LEU A 466 3.62 -8.41 28.83
C LEU A 466 4.37 -8.53 30.16
N THR A 467 4.20 -9.67 30.82
CA THR A 467 5.13 -10.12 31.85
C THR A 467 6.44 -10.56 31.20
N GLU A 468 7.53 -10.63 31.98
CA GLU A 468 8.82 -11.11 31.47
C GLU A 468 8.73 -12.55 30.90
N GLN A 469 7.92 -13.41 31.51
CA GLN A 469 7.72 -14.78 31.03
C GLN A 469 6.94 -14.81 29.71
N GLN A 470 5.90 -13.98 29.58
CA GLN A 470 5.13 -13.87 28.34
C GLN A 470 6.00 -13.36 27.20
N HIS A 471 6.78 -12.30 27.44
CA HIS A 471 7.73 -11.74 26.48
C HIS A 471 8.71 -12.80 25.97
N ARG A 472 9.43 -13.47 26.88
CA ARG A 472 10.41 -14.51 26.51
C ARG A 472 9.79 -15.67 25.71
N THR A 473 8.54 -16.02 26.01
CA THR A 473 7.85 -17.11 25.29
C THR A 473 7.45 -16.67 23.88
N LEU A 474 6.92 -15.45 23.74
CA LEU A 474 6.52 -14.91 22.44
C LEU A 474 7.73 -14.64 21.53
N GLU A 475 8.84 -14.16 22.09
CA GLU A 475 10.12 -14.02 21.39
C GLU A 475 10.67 -15.38 20.91
N ALA A 476 10.64 -16.40 21.78
CA ALA A 476 11.16 -17.73 21.44
C ALA A 476 10.39 -18.43 20.31
N GLU A 477 9.13 -18.06 20.11
CA GLU A 477 8.28 -18.58 19.03
C GLU A 477 8.35 -17.73 17.76
N GLU A 478 9.10 -16.62 17.77
CA GLU A 478 9.26 -15.68 16.65
C GLU A 478 7.91 -15.22 16.05
N LEU A 479 6.87 -15.12 16.90
CA LEU A 479 5.51 -14.82 16.45
C LEU A 479 5.25 -13.32 16.27
N LEU A 480 5.88 -12.49 17.08
CA LEU A 480 5.62 -11.05 17.15
C LEU A 480 6.93 -10.28 17.12
N THR A 481 6.93 -9.18 16.38
CA THR A 481 8.07 -8.26 16.31
C THR A 481 7.93 -7.21 17.42
N LEU A 482 8.63 -7.42 18.53
CA LEU A 482 8.54 -6.56 19.74
C LEU A 482 9.69 -5.56 19.89
N GLU A 483 10.63 -5.60 18.94
CA GLU A 483 11.71 -4.63 18.78
C GLU A 483 11.55 -3.97 17.41
N PRO A 484 11.97 -2.71 17.24
CA PRO A 484 11.92 -2.07 15.93
C PRO A 484 12.67 -2.96 14.92
N PRO A 485 12.06 -3.26 13.76
CA PRO A 485 12.67 -4.18 12.80
C PRO A 485 14.09 -3.71 12.45
N THR A 486 15.07 -4.59 12.69
CA THR A 486 16.44 -4.37 12.24
C THR A 486 16.45 -4.50 10.72
N ASN A 487 16.31 -3.39 10.00
CA ASN A 487 16.47 -3.25 8.56
C ASN A 487 16.01 -4.45 7.66
N PRO A 488 14.80 -4.41 7.09
CA PRO A 488 14.17 -5.57 6.44
C PRO A 488 14.67 -5.98 5.03
N TYR A 489 15.80 -5.49 4.55
CA TYR A 489 16.46 -5.88 3.31
C TYR A 489 17.97 -6.14 3.49
N SER A 490 18.38 -6.78 4.58
CA SER A 490 19.59 -7.60 4.53
C SER A 490 19.34 -8.85 3.66
N ASN A 491 19.15 -8.65 2.36
CA ASN A 491 19.10 -9.73 1.39
C ASN A 491 20.52 -10.23 1.14
N THR A 492 21.08 -10.95 2.10
CA THR A 492 22.22 -11.82 1.84
C THR A 492 21.68 -13.09 1.18
N ARG A 493 21.94 -13.21 -0.13
CA ARG A 493 22.19 -14.52 -0.72
C ARG A 493 23.34 -15.13 0.06
N ASP A 494 23.03 -15.92 1.08
CA ASP A 494 23.75 -17.12 1.51
C ASP A 494 23.20 -17.58 2.87
N SER A 495 22.13 -18.37 2.85
CA SER A 495 21.81 -19.30 3.95
C SER A 495 22.16 -20.73 3.52
N GLN A 496 23.46 -20.98 3.40
CA GLN A 496 24.02 -22.30 3.65
C GLN A 496 25.02 -22.18 4.81
N ASN A 497 24.75 -22.92 5.89
CA ASN A 497 25.59 -23.17 7.06
C ASN A 497 25.86 -21.98 8.00
N SER A 498 25.32 -22.02 9.22
CA SER A 498 26.08 -22.55 10.37
C SER A 498 25.43 -22.29 11.74
N THR A 499 25.62 -23.27 12.61
CA THR A 499 25.26 -23.48 14.00
C THR A 499 26.00 -22.59 15.04
N VAL A 500 25.36 -22.40 16.21
CA VAL A 500 25.90 -22.33 17.60
C VAL A 500 26.14 -20.97 18.29
N GLN A 501 25.31 -20.74 19.34
CA GLN A 501 25.55 -20.24 20.72
C GLN A 501 26.46 -19.02 20.99
N SER A 502 26.00 -18.06 21.83
CA SER A 502 26.20 -18.05 23.31
C SER A 502 26.05 -16.65 23.95
N TYR A 503 25.56 -16.67 25.19
CA TYR A 503 25.19 -15.64 26.16
C TYR A 503 26.33 -14.74 26.70
N ALA A 504 26.00 -13.52 27.19
CA ALA A 504 26.38 -13.05 28.55
C ALA A 504 25.78 -11.67 28.94
N LEU A 505 25.31 -11.60 30.19
CA LEU A 505 24.67 -10.48 30.94
C LEU A 505 25.68 -9.46 31.51
N THR A 506 25.25 -8.21 31.79
CA THR A 506 25.30 -7.54 33.14
C THR A 506 24.79 -6.07 33.15
N GLN A 507 24.06 -5.70 34.21
CA GLN A 507 23.35 -4.40 34.52
C GLN A 507 24.29 -3.31 35.13
N PRO A 508 23.87 -2.07 35.60
CA PRO A 508 22.60 -1.32 35.52
C PRO A 508 22.66 0.21 35.14
N ARG A 509 21.53 0.72 34.59
CA ARG A 509 20.91 2.08 34.52
C ARG A 509 21.73 3.39 34.42
N GLN A 510 21.42 4.17 33.37
CA GLN A 510 21.06 5.60 33.41
C GLN A 510 19.91 5.86 32.41
N LEU A 511 18.90 6.64 32.80
CA LEU A 511 17.80 7.06 31.91
C LEU A 511 18.37 7.99 30.83
N ASP A 512 18.26 7.54 29.60
CA ASP A 512 18.47 8.18 28.30
C ASP A 512 18.94 7.05 27.40
N GLN A 513 18.10 6.54 26.50
CA GLN A 513 18.65 5.77 25.38
C GLN A 513 18.48 6.58 24.11
N PRO A 514 19.48 7.41 23.76
CA PRO A 514 19.61 7.86 22.39
C PRO A 514 19.57 6.65 21.45
N LEU A 515 19.03 6.83 20.24
CA LEU A 515 19.42 5.98 19.11
C LEU A 515 20.94 5.81 19.19
N SER A 516 21.47 4.61 18.96
CA SER A 516 22.94 4.51 18.84
C SER A 516 23.39 5.60 17.88
N GLY A 517 24.49 6.33 18.17
CA GLY A 517 24.80 7.56 17.43
C GLY A 517 24.65 7.38 15.91
N GLU A 518 25.20 6.29 15.36
CA GLU A 518 25.07 5.97 13.93
C GLU A 518 23.63 5.74 13.46
N GLN A 519 22.75 5.16 14.29
CA GLN A 519 21.33 4.95 13.99
C GLN A 519 20.53 6.26 13.97
N GLU A 520 20.90 7.27 14.77
CA GLU A 520 20.33 8.62 14.66
C GLU A 520 20.66 9.23 13.29
N GLY A 521 21.96 9.29 12.97
CA GLY A 521 22.46 9.87 11.72
C GLY A 521 21.81 9.24 10.49
N TRP A 522 21.68 7.90 10.49
CA TRP A 522 21.01 7.16 9.43
C TRP A 522 19.50 7.41 9.35
N SER A 523 18.80 7.40 10.49
CA SER A 523 17.35 7.60 10.54
C SER A 523 16.97 8.99 10.03
N TYR A 524 17.63 10.03 10.54
CA TYR A 524 17.30 11.41 10.23
C TYR A 524 17.68 11.79 8.80
N ILE A 525 18.84 11.34 8.29
CA ILE A 525 19.18 11.57 6.88
C ILE A 525 18.22 10.85 5.93
N GLY A 526 17.68 9.69 6.34
CA GLY A 526 16.63 8.97 5.62
C GLY A 526 15.28 9.71 5.61
N SER A 527 14.88 10.29 6.74
CA SER A 527 13.68 11.13 6.82
C SER A 527 13.82 12.39 5.96
N MET A 528 14.99 13.04 5.99
CA MET A 528 15.32 14.17 5.12
C MET A 528 15.18 13.82 3.62
N ASN A 529 15.61 12.63 3.19
CA ASN A 529 15.38 12.16 1.82
C ASN A 529 13.91 12.07 1.45
N ARG A 530 13.11 11.39 2.28
CA ARG A 530 11.68 11.21 1.99
C ARG A 530 10.96 12.55 1.92
N ALA A 531 11.27 13.46 2.84
CA ALA A 531 10.71 14.80 2.83
C ALA A 531 11.14 15.60 1.60
N GLN A 532 12.38 15.47 1.12
CA GLN A 532 12.79 16.12 -0.13
C GLN A 532 12.05 15.56 -1.34
N GLN A 533 11.80 14.25 -1.39
CA GLN A 533 10.99 13.65 -2.46
C GLN A 533 9.55 14.15 -2.42
N ALA A 534 8.93 14.22 -1.24
CA ALA A 534 7.59 14.77 -1.06
C ALA A 534 7.53 16.26 -1.41
N TYR A 535 8.45 17.06 -0.88
CA TYR A 535 8.55 18.49 -1.16
C TYR A 535 8.73 18.75 -2.66
N TYR A 536 9.54 17.96 -3.37
CA TYR A 536 9.71 18.06 -4.82
C TYR A 536 8.42 17.71 -5.58
N LEU A 537 7.65 16.73 -5.14
CA LEU A 537 6.37 16.39 -5.79
C LEU A 537 5.37 17.55 -5.71
N GLU A 538 5.40 18.30 -4.60
CA GLU A 538 4.53 19.45 -4.34
C GLU A 538 5.01 20.74 -5.02
N HIS A 539 6.32 20.98 -5.04
CA HIS A 539 6.89 22.29 -5.42
C HIS A 539 7.67 22.26 -6.75
N MET A 540 7.94 21.07 -7.30
CA MET A 540 8.77 20.86 -8.50
C MET A 540 10.20 21.44 -8.39
N GLU A 541 10.65 21.70 -7.17
CA GLU A 541 12.01 22.02 -6.77
C GLU A 541 12.29 21.45 -5.39
N PHE A 542 13.55 21.17 -5.08
CA PHE A 542 13.93 20.67 -3.76
C PHE A 542 14.01 21.80 -2.73
N ALA A 543 13.68 21.49 -1.48
CA ALA A 543 13.83 22.42 -0.38
C ALA A 543 15.31 22.78 -0.18
N SER A 544 15.57 24.07 0.05
CA SER A 544 16.92 24.61 0.24
C SER A 544 17.39 24.61 1.70
N THR A 545 16.48 24.33 2.64
CA THR A 545 16.72 24.37 4.09
C THR A 545 15.98 23.25 4.80
N LEU A 546 16.47 22.82 5.98
CA LEU A 546 15.81 21.78 6.78
C LEU A 546 14.43 22.22 7.28
N ARG A 547 14.26 23.52 7.60
CA ARG A 547 12.98 24.08 8.06
C ARG A 547 11.87 23.95 7.03
N GLN A 548 12.18 24.12 5.74
CA GLN A 548 11.20 23.98 4.65
C GLN A 548 10.66 22.54 4.55
N LEU A 549 11.37 21.54 5.06
CA LEU A 549 10.95 20.14 5.02
C LEU A 549 9.91 19.79 6.11
N GLY A 550 9.65 20.67 7.09
CA GLY A 550 8.63 20.44 8.11
C GLY A 550 8.89 19.24 9.04
N LEU A 551 10.11 18.68 9.06
CA LEU A 551 10.40 17.40 9.70
C LEU A 551 10.54 17.43 11.23
N GLY A 552 10.55 18.60 11.87
CA GLY A 552 10.83 18.72 13.30
C GLY A 552 12.27 18.31 13.72
N ILE A 553 13.14 17.99 12.76
CA ILE A 553 14.54 17.64 13.03
C ILE A 553 15.33 18.91 13.36
N SER A 554 15.98 18.92 14.53
CA SER A 554 16.94 19.97 14.89
C SER A 554 18.14 19.93 13.95
N GLU A 555 18.62 21.10 13.49
CA GLU A 555 19.84 21.22 12.66
C GLU A 555 21.10 20.69 13.39
N GLU A 556 21.04 20.56 14.71
CA GLU A 556 22.10 20.01 15.54
C GLU A 556 21.53 19.16 16.68
N THR A 557 22.11 17.97 16.86
CA THR A 557 21.80 17.04 17.96
C THR A 557 23.06 16.78 18.79
N ASN A 558 22.98 15.82 19.72
CA ASN A 558 24.14 15.36 20.47
C ASN A 558 25.18 14.67 19.57
N PHE A 559 24.76 14.00 18.49
CA PHE A 559 25.64 13.18 17.66
C PHE A 559 25.94 13.77 16.28
N TYR A 560 25.01 14.53 15.69
CA TYR A 560 25.13 15.00 14.31
C TYR A 560 24.78 16.47 14.14
N GLN A 561 25.33 17.06 13.08
CA GLN A 561 24.87 18.30 12.49
C GLN A 561 24.23 18.00 11.13
N TYR A 562 22.97 18.37 10.97
CA TYR A 562 22.18 18.13 9.77
C TYR A 562 22.09 19.38 8.92
N ALA A 563 22.32 19.24 7.62
CA ALA A 563 22.26 20.37 6.69
C ALA A 563 21.74 19.96 5.33
N VAL A 564 21.06 20.91 4.67
CA VAL A 564 20.83 20.89 3.22
C VAL A 564 21.97 21.66 2.57
N VAL A 565 22.72 21.01 1.69
CA VAL A 565 23.87 21.61 1.01
C VAL A 565 23.36 22.47 -0.14
N PRO A 566 23.74 23.76 -0.22
CA PRO A 566 23.31 24.65 -1.29
C PRO A 566 23.64 24.08 -2.68
N GLN A 567 22.63 23.99 -3.55
CA GLN A 567 22.79 23.58 -4.94
C GLN A 567 22.53 24.76 -5.88
N SER A 568 23.20 24.76 -7.04
CA SER A 568 22.99 25.77 -8.08
C SER A 568 21.68 25.59 -8.85
N ASP A 569 21.11 24.38 -8.84
CA ASP A 569 19.88 24.02 -9.55
C ASP A 569 19.05 23.03 -8.71
N LEU A 570 18.16 23.58 -7.87
CA LEU A 570 17.24 22.81 -7.02
C LEU A 570 16.12 22.13 -7.82
N SER A 571 15.96 22.38 -9.12
CA SER A 571 15.01 21.64 -9.96
C SER A 571 15.53 20.26 -10.36
N ARG A 572 16.83 20.01 -10.19
CA ARG A 572 17.50 18.78 -10.63
C ARG A 572 17.91 17.85 -9.50
N GLY A 573 18.30 18.39 -8.36
CA GLY A 573 18.72 17.59 -7.23
C GLY A 573 19.09 18.43 -6.00
N VAL A 574 19.23 17.74 -4.88
CA VAL A 574 19.64 18.29 -3.60
C VAL A 574 20.56 17.31 -2.89
N ILE A 575 21.53 17.85 -2.16
CA ILE A 575 22.42 17.08 -1.29
C ILE A 575 22.13 17.47 0.16
N MET A 576 22.19 16.49 1.04
CA MET A 576 22.01 16.66 2.48
C MET A 576 23.13 15.92 3.22
N THR A 577 23.49 16.39 4.40
CA THR A 577 24.54 15.79 5.21
C THR A 577 24.08 15.59 6.64
N ALA A 578 24.47 14.46 7.23
CA ALA A 578 24.54 14.26 8.66
C ALA A 578 26.03 14.17 9.03
N GLN A 579 26.58 15.27 9.50
CA GLN A 579 27.97 15.37 9.92
C GLN A 579 28.11 14.89 11.37
N SER A 580 28.85 13.81 11.58
CA SER A 580 29.14 13.35 12.94
C SER A 580 29.94 14.40 13.71
N LYS A 581 29.58 14.59 14.98
CA LYS A 581 30.31 15.42 15.94
C LYS A 581 31.41 14.65 16.67
N SER A 582 31.51 13.33 16.43
CA SER A 582 32.49 12.41 17.03
C SER A 582 33.32 11.68 15.96
N ASP A 583 34.60 11.46 16.22
CA ASP A 583 35.47 10.61 15.39
C ASP A 583 35.23 9.10 15.62
N GLU A 584 34.26 8.75 16.45
CA GLU A 584 33.80 7.37 16.70
C GLU A 584 32.55 6.98 15.91
N LEU A 585 31.87 7.93 15.27
CA LEU A 585 30.68 7.68 14.46
C LEU A 585 30.92 8.01 12.98
N ARG A 586 30.28 7.27 12.09
CA ARG A 586 30.27 7.57 10.65
C ARG A 586 29.49 8.83 10.34
N SER A 587 29.92 9.56 9.31
CA SER A 587 29.13 10.65 8.72
C SER A 587 28.36 10.15 7.50
N PHE A 588 27.23 10.79 7.22
CA PHE A 588 26.38 10.45 6.10
C PHE A 588 26.22 11.65 5.15
N THR A 589 26.20 11.36 3.86
CA THR A 589 25.76 12.30 2.82
C THR A 589 24.70 11.62 2.00
N SER A 590 23.64 12.35 1.69
CA SER A 590 22.55 11.87 0.88
C SER A 590 22.29 12.80 -0.29
N ALA A 591 21.78 12.25 -1.39
CA ALA A 591 21.25 13.04 -2.48
C ALA A 591 19.87 12.54 -2.89
N VAL A 592 19.03 13.49 -3.29
CA VAL A 592 17.81 13.24 -4.04
C VAL A 592 17.92 13.97 -5.37
N TRP A 593 17.62 13.31 -6.48
CA TRP A 593 17.70 13.91 -7.81
C TRP A 593 16.61 13.40 -8.72
N VAL A 594 16.36 14.16 -9.78
CA VAL A 594 15.34 13.85 -10.78
C VAL A 594 15.89 12.86 -11.80
N VAL A 595 15.16 11.77 -12.01
CA VAL A 595 15.46 10.75 -13.01
C VAL A 595 14.35 10.69 -14.04
N GLY A 596 14.73 10.84 -15.30
CA GLY A 596 13.85 10.72 -16.44
C GLY A 596 13.66 9.26 -16.87
N ILE A 597 12.41 8.79 -16.87
CA ILE A 597 12.04 7.50 -17.45
C ILE A 597 12.10 7.63 -18.97
N ARG A 598 12.99 6.85 -19.59
CA ARG A 598 13.13 6.84 -21.05
C ARG A 598 12.30 5.76 -21.71
N LEU A 599 11.68 6.14 -22.82
CA LEU A 599 11.00 5.24 -23.74
C LEU A 599 11.62 5.49 -25.12
N GLY A 600 12.64 4.71 -25.45
CA GLY A 600 13.53 4.98 -26.59
C GLY A 600 14.48 6.15 -26.32
N SER A 601 14.55 7.12 -27.23
CA SER A 601 15.44 8.29 -27.11
C SER A 601 14.86 9.49 -26.34
N SER A 602 13.62 9.40 -25.86
CA SER A 602 12.90 10.50 -25.20
C SER A 602 12.64 10.17 -23.72
N VAL A 603 12.76 11.18 -22.87
CA VAL A 603 12.28 11.14 -21.47
C VAL A 603 10.77 11.40 -21.50
N VAL A 604 9.98 10.48 -20.98
CA VAL A 604 8.50 10.47 -21.07
C VAL A 604 7.85 10.85 -19.74
N GLU A 605 8.59 10.70 -18.65
CA GLU A 605 8.18 11.02 -17.28
C GLU A 605 9.45 11.27 -16.46
N SER A 606 9.33 12.02 -15.37
CA SER A 606 10.41 12.22 -14.41
C SER A 606 9.94 11.86 -13.01
N THR A 607 10.72 11.05 -12.32
CA THR A 607 10.53 10.71 -10.91
C THR A 607 11.74 11.18 -10.10
N THR A 608 11.70 11.07 -8.78
CA THR A 608 12.86 11.34 -7.93
C THR A 608 13.49 10.03 -7.48
N MET A 609 14.82 10.00 -7.45
CA MET A 609 15.59 8.92 -6.82
C MET A 609 16.41 9.48 -5.68
N ALA A 610 16.64 8.65 -4.66
CA ALA A 610 17.40 9.01 -3.49
C ALA A 610 18.50 7.98 -3.22
N ALA A 611 19.61 8.42 -2.64
CA ALA A 611 20.68 7.53 -2.21
C ALA A 611 21.49 8.15 -1.07
N ILE A 612 21.88 7.30 -0.12
CA ILE A 612 22.67 7.66 1.05
C ILE A 612 24.04 7.00 0.95
N CYS A 613 25.08 7.73 1.30
CA CYS A 613 26.44 7.25 1.42
C CYS A 613 26.93 7.49 2.84
N GLU A 614 27.52 6.47 3.46
CA GLU A 614 28.17 6.56 4.76
C GLU A 614 29.69 6.43 4.61
N THR A 615 30.44 7.11 5.48
CA THR A 615 31.89 6.90 5.54
C THR A 615 32.21 5.45 5.94
N GLU A 616 33.21 4.83 5.32
CA GLU A 616 33.57 3.43 5.64
C GLU A 616 34.09 3.29 7.08
N GLN A 617 34.80 4.32 7.53
CA GLN A 617 35.30 4.50 8.89
C GLN A 617 34.60 5.68 9.55
N ALA A 618 34.62 5.73 10.88
CA ALA A 618 34.13 6.87 11.63
C ALA A 618 34.88 8.16 11.21
N SER A 619 34.13 9.26 11.11
CA SER A 619 34.60 10.50 10.50
C SER A 619 33.68 11.64 10.89
N THR A 620 34.24 12.79 11.26
CA THR A 620 33.52 14.05 11.45
C THR A 620 33.37 14.86 10.15
N THR A 621 33.67 14.24 9.00
CA THR A 621 33.56 14.86 7.68
C THR A 621 32.66 14.01 6.80
N PRO A 622 31.52 14.54 6.33
CA PRO A 622 30.62 13.84 5.42
C PRO A 622 31.29 13.52 4.08
N PRO A 623 30.87 12.44 3.39
CA PRO A 623 31.33 12.15 2.04
C PRO A 623 31.02 13.31 1.06
N GLU A 624 32.00 13.75 0.25
CA GLU A 624 31.77 14.77 -0.78
C GLU A 624 31.06 14.15 -2.00
N MET A 625 29.73 14.26 -2.01
CA MET A 625 28.88 13.72 -3.07
C MET A 625 28.67 14.75 -4.20
N VAL A 626 28.52 14.27 -5.42
CA VAL A 626 28.21 15.10 -6.60
C VAL A 626 26.92 14.59 -7.23
N LEU A 627 25.97 15.50 -7.49
CA LEU A 627 24.73 15.16 -8.18
C LEU A 627 25.00 14.71 -9.62
N PRO A 628 24.27 13.71 -10.14
CA PRO A 628 24.33 13.34 -11.55
C PRO A 628 24.03 14.52 -12.46
N THR A 629 24.82 14.69 -13.51
CA THR A 629 24.56 15.72 -14.54
C THR A 629 23.62 15.22 -15.64
N ASP A 630 23.47 13.88 -15.75
CA ASP A 630 22.58 13.20 -16.67
C ASP A 630 21.36 12.64 -15.93
N ILE A 631 20.17 13.16 -16.28
CA ILE A 631 18.89 12.74 -15.70
C ILE A 631 18.51 11.28 -16.05
N THR A 632 19.27 10.58 -16.88
CA THR A 632 19.07 9.15 -17.14
C THR A 632 19.77 8.24 -16.14
N GLN A 633 20.60 8.82 -15.29
CA GLN A 633 21.36 8.06 -14.33
C GLN A 633 20.44 7.63 -13.17
N THR A 634 20.12 6.34 -13.14
CA THR A 634 19.27 5.71 -12.13
C THR A 634 20.03 5.30 -10.87
N SER A 635 21.27 5.75 -10.69
CA SER A 635 22.08 5.41 -9.51
C SER A 635 23.16 6.45 -9.24
N ILE A 636 23.29 6.88 -7.99
CA ILE A 636 24.46 7.65 -7.55
C ILE A 636 25.59 6.69 -7.15
N SER A 637 26.83 7.07 -7.43
CA SER A 637 28.01 6.38 -6.89
C SER A 637 28.50 7.14 -5.67
N CYS A 638 28.71 6.43 -4.56
CA CYS A 638 29.33 7.02 -3.39
C CYS A 638 30.80 7.38 -3.68
N PRO A 639 31.31 8.51 -3.16
CA PRO A 639 32.69 8.92 -3.35
C PRO A 639 33.66 7.97 -2.62
N PRO A 640 34.96 7.94 -3.00
CA PRO A 640 35.95 7.09 -2.35
C PRO A 640 36.01 7.28 -0.82
N GLY A 641 36.16 6.18 -0.08
CA GLY A 641 36.13 6.19 1.39
C GLY A 641 34.72 6.23 2.00
N SER A 642 33.70 6.12 1.16
CA SER A 642 32.31 5.94 1.57
C SER A 642 31.66 4.79 0.79
N ARG A 643 30.68 4.15 1.41
CA ARG A 643 29.90 3.10 0.78
C ARG A 643 28.44 3.51 0.71
N ARG A 644 27.75 2.98 -0.29
CA ARG A 644 26.31 3.18 -0.42
C ARG A 644 25.63 2.47 0.73
N VAL A 645 24.87 3.24 1.48
CA VAL A 645 23.85 2.69 2.35
C VAL A 645 22.64 2.58 1.47
N ASP A 646 22.61 1.49 0.72
CA ASP A 646 21.34 1.00 0.25
C ASP A 646 20.50 0.77 1.50
N ARG A 647 19.21 1.13 1.43
CA ARG A 647 18.25 0.49 2.31
C ARG A 647 18.61 -0.99 2.18
N PRO A 648 19.03 -1.66 3.26
CA PRO A 648 18.51 -2.98 3.43
C PRO A 648 17.05 -2.71 3.74
#